data_AF-A0A1C6PX02-F1
#
_entry.id   AF-A0A1C6PX02-F1
#
_cell.length_a   1.000
_cell.length_b   1.000
_cell.length_c   1.000
_cell.angle_alpha   90.00
_cell.angle_beta   90.00
_cell.angle_gamma   90.00
#
_symmetry.space_group_name_H-M   'P 1'
#
loop_
_entity.id
_entity.type
_entity.pdbx_description
1 polymer ?
#
loop_
_entity_poly.entity_id
_entity_poly.type
_entity_poly.pdbx_seq_one_letter_code
_entity_poly.pdbx_strand_id
1 'polypeptide(L)'
;MQVRAVCTTENPPLRDIRRAALSVSRYLLRAQHRATPFGLFAGVTTVAFGSQARAEWGKAHVAVGRAGAEWLAAVVERLESCPELLDQLPVVVNDTVMSRGDRLIVPFQPDPNDDRMRAVEASLALTEPVRAVLAAARTPIRCGALAERLRVEFPDTEKVHRLLAELVRRRVLITSLHAPSTETDALGYLLDQLDTIGVDNLASVAETARELHAVRMGLKECATRGGRDSTAARMRALVPGLRRHPVALDLRLDARLVLPEEVAREIERAAFILARVSTRPYGTAAWNAYHQRFYERYGIGTMVPLAEVVADSGTGYPDGYPGSTDGSRRPRVSARDDALVRLAQGAALDRHDEVVLTDEQIDVLDVGPDEPRLPPHLEVGVRVHAASLKDLQRGRFQLEVVSVSRGAGVSTGRFLDVLAPSERQALATELADLPAADSDTVPAQLSFPPLLPESAHVTRAPQVLPTLISLQEHCAPKDTVLTPKDLAVGCDGRRMYLAAPERGHRVEAVGMNALNLHTHTPPLARFLIELSRAQCAQVTTFDWGVAAAMPFLPRLRYGRTVLTPARWRLEASELPGRARPRAEWDTALSEWRAQRGLPRRVLLVEDDRRLFLDLDEGGHRTLLLRHLDRAHQAVLTEAPEPEANGWCGGRAHEIVVPLKATRPPSWPPLPVPTEARALSSAQLQTPAASSVLLAALYGDPRRQDLLLSQHIPGLIERLGNPRWWFIRFRDPDQHLRVRIALPDRRTFAQTARTVSAWADDLRNGGLLADLRYPTSYREMGRWGSGAAWEAAEDVFRADSHAVLAQLTEPQRPAQRTLVAAHTVAIVSAFVGSTEVAMRWLADHVSPTAPASVPRPQFSEAVRLANPADDWAALREVQGGDAIVSGWAERDAALAAYRLHLPGPDTQGIAVDDVLTSLLHVHFVRHVAVNFPEEEVCLYLARAAALAWTARTTRRPA
;
A
#
# COMPACT_ATOMS: atom_id res chain seq x y z
N MET A 1 -32.81 26.41 1.06
CA MET A 1 -33.48 27.34 2.00
C MET A 1 -32.92 28.76 1.94
N GLN A 2 -31.60 28.99 2.02
CA GLN A 2 -31.03 30.35 2.01
C GLN A 2 -31.37 31.20 0.77
N VAL A 3 -31.34 30.65 -0.45
CA VAL A 3 -31.72 31.42 -1.67
C VAL A 3 -33.19 31.83 -1.62
N ARG A 4 -34.11 30.92 -1.22
CA ARG A 4 -35.53 31.25 -1.03
C ARG A 4 -35.70 32.33 0.04
N ALA A 5 -35.04 32.19 1.19
CA ALA A 5 -35.09 33.19 2.25
C ALA A 5 -34.62 34.56 1.75
N VAL A 6 -33.53 34.62 0.97
CA VAL A 6 -33.08 35.85 0.31
C VAL A 6 -34.12 36.39 -0.67
N CYS A 7 -34.77 35.54 -1.48
CA CYS A 7 -35.79 35.98 -2.44
C CYS A 7 -37.13 36.40 -1.79
N THR A 8 -37.44 35.93 -0.59
CA THR A 8 -38.72 36.22 0.10
C THR A 8 -38.58 37.30 1.17
N THR A 9 -37.37 37.72 1.53
CA THR A 9 -37.15 38.81 2.48
C THR A 9 -37.26 40.14 1.75
N GLU A 10 -38.02 41.11 2.28
CA GLU A 10 -38.20 42.43 1.63
C GLU A 10 -36.89 43.22 1.48
N ASN A 11 -35.98 43.14 2.46
CA ASN A 11 -34.66 43.80 2.43
C ASN A 11 -33.55 42.85 2.92
N PRO A 12 -33.11 41.88 2.10
CA PRO A 12 -32.06 40.95 2.49
C PRO A 12 -30.70 41.66 2.54
N PRO A 13 -29.81 41.34 3.51
CA PRO A 13 -28.49 41.94 3.57
C PRO A 13 -27.71 41.73 2.27
N LEU A 14 -27.10 42.80 1.73
CA LEU A 14 -26.33 42.75 0.48
C LEU A 14 -25.25 41.65 0.48
N ARG A 15 -24.68 41.36 1.66
CA ARG A 15 -23.72 40.26 1.85
C ARG A 15 -24.33 38.90 1.56
N ASP A 16 -25.55 38.64 2.02
CA ASP A 16 -26.25 37.37 1.83
C ASP A 16 -26.71 37.21 0.38
N ILE A 17 -27.17 38.28 -0.27
CA ILE A 17 -27.48 38.30 -1.71
C ILE A 17 -26.23 37.90 -2.51
N ARG A 18 -25.09 38.56 -2.27
CA ARG A 18 -23.83 38.26 -2.96
C ARG A 18 -23.36 36.83 -2.73
N ARG A 19 -23.42 36.35 -1.48
CA ARG A 19 -23.04 34.97 -1.15
C ARG A 19 -23.93 33.95 -1.87
N ALA A 20 -25.24 34.18 -1.87
CA ALA A 20 -26.21 33.32 -2.55
C ALA A 20 -25.97 33.31 -4.06
N ALA A 21 -25.83 34.47 -4.69
CA ALA A 21 -25.58 34.60 -6.13
C ALA A 21 -24.30 33.87 -6.55
N LEU A 22 -23.17 34.09 -5.86
CA LEU A 22 -21.91 33.40 -6.15
C LEU A 22 -22.01 31.88 -5.98
N SER A 23 -22.75 31.42 -4.97
CA SER A 23 -22.99 29.99 -4.76
C SER A 23 -23.81 29.38 -5.91
N VAL A 24 -24.91 30.04 -6.30
CA VAL A 24 -25.75 29.60 -7.42
C VAL A 24 -24.97 29.57 -8.73
N SER A 25 -24.16 30.60 -9.03
CA SER A 25 -23.30 30.60 -10.22
C SER A 25 -22.33 29.42 -10.24
N ARG A 26 -21.71 29.06 -9.11
CA ARG A 26 -20.83 27.87 -9.03
C ARG A 26 -21.60 26.57 -9.30
N TYR A 27 -22.82 26.43 -8.77
CA TYR A 27 -23.64 25.24 -9.03
C TYR A 27 -24.15 25.17 -10.48
N LEU A 28 -24.45 26.30 -11.10
CA LEU A 28 -24.80 26.36 -12.52
C LEU A 28 -23.62 25.91 -13.39
N LEU A 29 -22.43 26.46 -13.14
CA LEU A 29 -21.20 26.06 -13.84
C LEU A 29 -20.85 24.59 -13.62
N ARG A 30 -21.08 24.08 -12.41
CA ARG A 30 -20.96 22.64 -12.14
C ARG A 30 -21.91 21.84 -13.02
N ALA A 31 -23.18 22.22 -13.09
CA ALA A 31 -24.21 21.52 -13.87
C ALA A 31 -23.87 21.46 -15.37
N GLN A 32 -23.17 22.47 -15.89
CA GLN A 32 -22.83 22.58 -17.29
C GLN A 32 -21.51 21.89 -17.66
N HIS A 33 -20.51 21.92 -16.77
CA HIS A 33 -19.13 21.59 -17.15
C HIS A 33 -18.47 20.46 -16.33
N ARG A 34 -19.07 19.99 -15.23
CA ARG A 34 -18.44 18.99 -14.36
C ARG A 34 -19.16 17.65 -14.40
N ALA A 35 -18.48 16.64 -14.92
CA ALA A 35 -18.98 15.27 -15.05
C ALA A 35 -18.97 14.45 -13.74
N THR A 36 -18.30 14.92 -12.67
CA THR A 36 -18.19 14.18 -11.40
C THR A 36 -19.58 13.92 -10.78
N PRO A 37 -20.00 12.65 -10.60
CA PRO A 37 -21.33 12.31 -10.08
C PRO A 37 -21.64 12.99 -8.75
N PHE A 38 -22.77 13.70 -8.68
CA PHE A 38 -23.21 14.39 -7.46
C PHE A 38 -24.68 14.76 -7.52
N GLY A 39 -25.51 14.00 -6.80
CA GLY A 39 -26.95 14.24 -6.75
C GLY A 39 -27.58 14.15 -8.12
N LEU A 40 -28.20 15.24 -8.57
CA LEU A 40 -28.89 15.33 -9.87
C LEU A 40 -28.11 16.16 -10.91
N PHE A 41 -26.89 16.60 -10.59
CA PHE A 41 -26.08 17.40 -11.51
C PHE A 41 -25.39 16.56 -12.58
N ALA A 42 -24.93 15.38 -12.19
CA ALA A 42 -24.24 14.42 -13.05
C ALA A 42 -24.54 13.00 -12.54
N GLY A 43 -24.51 12.03 -13.45
CA GLY A 43 -24.81 10.63 -13.17
C GLY A 43 -23.80 9.69 -13.83
N VAL A 44 -24.09 8.39 -13.76
CA VAL A 44 -23.24 7.32 -14.25
C VAL A 44 -23.99 6.41 -15.22
N THR A 45 -23.26 5.84 -16.17
CA THR A 45 -23.69 4.76 -17.08
C THR A 45 -22.44 4.02 -17.57
N THR A 46 -22.61 2.86 -18.19
CA THR A 46 -21.50 2.11 -18.80
C THR A 46 -21.20 2.59 -20.21
N VAL A 47 -19.93 2.47 -20.61
CA VAL A 47 -19.47 2.62 -21.99
C VAL A 47 -18.85 1.31 -22.45
N ALA A 48 -19.15 0.89 -23.68
CA ALA A 48 -18.52 -0.28 -24.29
C ALA A 48 -17.42 0.15 -25.27
N PHE A 49 -16.45 -0.73 -25.50
CA PHE A 49 -15.53 -0.61 -26.63
C PHE A 49 -16.01 -1.49 -27.79
N GLY A 50 -15.93 -0.99 -29.02
CA GLY A 50 -16.37 -1.72 -30.20
C GLY A 50 -15.92 -1.08 -31.51
N SER A 51 -16.33 -1.67 -32.64
CA SER A 51 -15.87 -1.23 -33.97
C SER A 51 -16.55 0.07 -34.47
N GLN A 52 -17.71 0.42 -33.94
CA GLN A 52 -18.49 1.60 -34.33
C GLN A 52 -18.78 2.51 -33.14
N ALA A 53 -18.31 3.76 -33.21
CA ALA A 53 -18.58 4.80 -32.23
C ALA A 53 -20.08 5.13 -32.19
N ARG A 54 -20.65 5.21 -30.98
CA ARG A 54 -22.06 5.57 -30.74
C ARG A 54 -22.21 6.46 -29.52
N ALA A 55 -23.11 7.43 -29.59
CA ALA A 55 -23.49 8.24 -28.44
C ALA A 55 -24.99 8.57 -28.51
N GLU A 56 -25.81 7.70 -27.95
CA GLU A 56 -27.26 7.85 -27.88
C GLU A 56 -27.67 8.27 -26.48
N TRP A 57 -28.45 9.35 -26.37
CA TRP A 57 -28.91 9.91 -25.11
C TRP A 57 -30.44 9.88 -25.03
N GLY A 58 -30.96 9.19 -24.03
CA GLY A 58 -32.38 9.19 -23.71
C GLY A 58 -32.73 10.24 -22.65
N LYS A 59 -33.95 10.13 -22.12
CA LYS A 59 -34.52 11.04 -21.10
C LYS A 59 -34.96 10.31 -19.82
N ALA A 60 -34.93 8.99 -19.80
CA ALA A 60 -35.41 8.16 -18.70
C ALA A 60 -34.33 7.94 -17.64
N HIS A 61 -33.67 9.01 -17.20
CA HIS A 61 -32.67 8.95 -16.13
C HIS A 61 -33.34 8.52 -14.81
N VAL A 62 -32.65 7.69 -14.02
CA VAL A 62 -33.20 7.12 -12.78
C VAL A 62 -32.42 7.66 -11.59
N ALA A 63 -33.09 8.41 -10.71
CA ALA A 63 -32.52 8.84 -9.45
C ALA A 63 -32.66 7.73 -8.40
N VAL A 64 -31.55 7.32 -7.81
CA VAL A 64 -31.49 6.31 -6.74
C VAL A 64 -31.34 7.06 -5.41
N GLY A 65 -32.38 7.02 -4.59
CA GLY A 65 -32.43 7.67 -3.28
C GLY A 65 -31.91 6.77 -2.16
N ARG A 66 -31.03 7.31 -1.31
CA ARG A 66 -30.46 6.63 -0.14
C ARG A 66 -30.59 7.50 1.11
N ALA A 67 -30.67 6.85 2.27
CA ALA A 67 -30.62 7.54 3.56
C ALA A 67 -29.22 8.12 3.80
N GLY A 68 -29.14 9.40 4.17
CA GLY A 68 -27.91 10.13 4.45
C GLY A 68 -27.09 9.48 5.56
N ALA A 69 -25.77 9.34 5.37
CA ALA A 69 -24.90 8.63 6.30
C ALA A 69 -24.85 9.27 7.70
N GLU A 70 -24.83 10.61 7.79
CA GLU A 70 -24.94 11.35 9.07
C GLU A 70 -26.26 11.03 9.79
N TRP A 71 -27.37 11.02 9.05
CA TRP A 71 -28.68 10.73 9.59
C TRP A 71 -28.80 9.28 10.05
N LEU A 72 -28.32 8.32 9.24
CA LEU A 72 -28.40 6.90 9.57
C LEU A 72 -27.56 6.56 10.80
N ALA A 73 -26.36 7.15 10.93
CA ALA A 73 -25.52 6.98 12.11
C ALA A 73 -26.23 7.47 13.39
N ALA A 74 -26.88 8.63 13.34
CA ALA A 74 -27.64 9.17 14.47
C ALA A 74 -28.88 8.32 14.82
N VAL A 75 -29.55 7.74 13.82
CA VAL A 75 -30.64 6.77 14.04
C VAL A 75 -30.12 5.53 14.76
N VAL A 76 -29.02 4.95 14.31
CA VAL A 76 -28.44 3.77 14.95
C VAL A 76 -28.04 4.07 16.39
N GLU A 77 -27.33 5.18 16.63
CA GLU A 77 -26.95 5.58 17.99
C GLU A 77 -28.16 5.74 18.93
N ARG A 78 -29.25 6.34 18.43
CA ARG A 78 -30.51 6.45 19.18
C ARG A 78 -31.13 5.08 19.48
N LEU A 79 -31.12 4.15 18.53
CA LEU A 79 -31.63 2.79 18.73
C LEU A 79 -30.78 2.00 19.73
N GLU A 80 -29.45 2.09 19.64
CA GLU A 80 -28.50 1.45 20.56
C GLU A 80 -28.61 2.00 22.00
N SER A 81 -29.08 3.24 22.17
CA SER A 81 -29.32 3.84 23.49
C SER A 81 -30.56 3.28 24.22
N CYS A 82 -31.42 2.52 23.54
CA CYS A 82 -32.60 1.90 24.13
C CYS A 82 -32.23 0.54 24.77
N PRO A 83 -32.30 0.38 26.11
CA PRO A 83 -31.89 -0.86 26.77
C PRO A 83 -32.73 -2.08 26.35
N GLU A 84 -34.05 -1.90 26.24
CA GLU A 84 -34.98 -2.97 25.83
C GLU A 84 -34.64 -3.53 24.45
N LEU A 85 -34.28 -2.67 23.50
CA LEU A 85 -33.84 -3.08 22.17
C LEU A 85 -32.44 -3.68 22.22
N LEU A 86 -31.51 -3.03 22.91
CA LEU A 86 -30.11 -3.46 22.99
C LEU A 86 -30.00 -4.89 23.50
N ASP A 87 -30.80 -5.27 24.51
CA ASP A 87 -30.85 -6.64 25.05
C ASP A 87 -31.22 -7.70 24.01
N GLN A 88 -31.93 -7.32 22.95
CA GLN A 88 -32.35 -8.22 21.87
C GLN A 88 -31.34 -8.26 20.72
N LEU A 89 -30.46 -7.25 20.59
CA LEU A 89 -29.50 -7.14 19.49
C LEU A 89 -28.37 -8.17 19.65
N PRO A 90 -28.01 -8.89 18.58
CA PRO A 90 -26.71 -9.54 18.46
C PRO A 90 -25.58 -8.51 18.53
N VAL A 91 -24.56 -8.82 19.32
CA VAL A 91 -23.31 -8.06 19.46
C VAL A 91 -22.11 -8.97 19.20
N VAL A 92 -21.06 -8.38 18.62
CA VAL A 92 -19.78 -9.05 18.42
C VAL A 92 -18.64 -8.12 18.83
N VAL A 93 -17.53 -8.68 19.29
CA VAL A 93 -16.31 -7.94 19.57
C VAL A 93 -15.76 -7.37 18.27
N ASN A 94 -15.39 -6.09 18.29
CA ASN A 94 -14.63 -5.45 17.24
C ASN A 94 -13.31 -6.21 17.03
N ASP A 95 -13.13 -6.80 15.85
CA ASP A 95 -12.00 -7.68 15.49
C ASP A 95 -10.65 -6.96 15.37
N THR A 96 -10.64 -5.64 15.50
CA THR A 96 -9.42 -4.80 15.49
C THR A 96 -8.93 -4.39 16.89
N VAL A 97 -9.68 -4.70 17.96
CA VAL A 97 -9.25 -4.34 19.33
C VAL A 97 -7.96 -5.07 19.71
N MET A 98 -7.09 -4.39 20.45
CA MET A 98 -5.80 -4.93 20.89
C MET A 98 -5.55 -4.65 22.37
N SER A 99 -4.70 -5.46 22.99
CA SER A 99 -4.32 -5.29 24.38
C SER A 99 -2.95 -4.61 24.49
N ARG A 100 -2.83 -3.61 25.35
CA ARG A 100 -1.54 -2.98 25.74
C ARG A 100 -1.43 -3.00 27.26
N GLY A 101 -0.65 -3.93 27.79
CA GLY A 101 -0.56 -4.14 29.24
C GLY A 101 -1.94 -4.50 29.82
N ASP A 102 -2.39 -3.70 30.79
CA ASP A 102 -3.69 -3.81 31.45
C ASP A 102 -4.81 -3.00 30.75
N ARG A 103 -4.58 -2.55 29.52
CA ARG A 103 -5.51 -1.71 28.76
C ARG A 103 -6.02 -2.43 27.51
N LEU A 104 -7.30 -2.28 27.23
CA LEU A 104 -7.92 -2.59 25.94
C LEU A 104 -7.91 -1.33 25.09
N ILE A 105 -7.40 -1.44 23.87
CA ILE A 105 -7.34 -0.37 22.89
C ILE A 105 -8.35 -0.67 21.79
N VAL A 106 -9.29 0.26 21.61
CA VAL A 106 -10.11 0.32 20.40
C VAL A 106 -9.40 1.26 19.44
N PRO A 107 -8.85 0.74 18.34
CA PRO A 107 -8.06 1.58 17.45
C PRO A 107 -8.96 2.59 16.71
N PHE A 108 -8.46 3.81 16.57
CA PHE A 108 -8.90 4.81 15.58
C PHE A 108 -10.39 5.23 15.59
N GLN A 109 -10.78 5.98 16.60
CA GLN A 109 -12.03 6.75 16.65
C GLN A 109 -11.84 8.19 16.13
N PRO A 110 -12.92 8.87 15.71
CA PRO A 110 -12.89 10.32 15.47
C PRO A 110 -12.38 11.08 16.69
N ASP A 111 -11.46 12.02 16.52
CA ASP A 111 -11.11 12.98 17.58
C ASP A 111 -12.31 13.92 17.85
N PRO A 112 -12.86 13.97 19.08
CA PRO A 112 -13.95 14.87 19.41
C PRO A 112 -13.52 16.35 19.52
N ASN A 113 -12.22 16.65 19.66
CA ASN A 113 -11.70 18.00 19.90
C ASN A 113 -11.12 18.70 18.66
N ASP A 114 -10.96 17.99 17.53
CA ASP A 114 -10.44 18.52 16.28
C ASP A 114 -11.49 18.32 15.16
N ASP A 115 -11.80 19.40 14.43
CA ASP A 115 -12.84 19.35 13.40
C ASP A 115 -12.40 18.53 12.18
N ARG A 116 -11.09 18.21 12.01
CA ARG A 116 -10.60 17.54 10.80
C ARG A 116 -9.33 16.68 10.99
N MET A 117 -9.54 15.37 10.86
CA MET A 117 -8.60 14.40 10.23
C MET A 117 -7.55 13.69 11.10
N ARG A 118 -7.69 13.64 12.43
CA ARG A 118 -6.88 12.75 13.27
C ARG A 118 -7.72 11.62 13.86
N ALA A 119 -7.24 10.39 13.69
CA ALA A 119 -7.76 9.22 14.36
C ALA A 119 -7.11 9.11 15.76
N VAL A 120 -7.91 8.96 16.80
CA VAL A 120 -7.45 8.76 18.18
C VAL A 120 -7.74 7.35 18.65
N GLU A 121 -6.95 6.82 19.56
CA GLU A 121 -7.24 5.52 20.17
C GLU A 121 -8.09 5.71 21.42
N ALA A 122 -9.13 4.88 21.57
CA ALA A 122 -9.84 4.80 22.83
C ALA A 122 -9.18 3.72 23.71
N SER A 123 -8.85 4.08 24.94
CA SER A 123 -8.20 3.19 25.90
C SER A 123 -9.13 2.94 27.09
N LEU A 124 -9.39 1.66 27.37
CA LEU A 124 -10.19 1.19 28.51
C LEU A 124 -9.36 0.27 29.41
N ALA A 125 -9.70 0.18 30.69
CA ALA A 125 -9.07 -0.82 31.56
C ALA A 125 -9.55 -2.23 31.18
N LEU A 126 -8.62 -3.18 31.04
CA LEU A 126 -8.89 -4.58 30.73
C LEU A 126 -9.17 -5.37 32.03
N THR A 127 -10.31 -5.05 32.65
CA THR A 127 -10.80 -5.71 33.87
C THR A 127 -11.35 -7.12 33.58
N GLU A 128 -11.53 -7.94 34.61
CA GLU A 128 -12.09 -9.30 34.44
C GLU A 128 -13.47 -9.32 33.75
N PRO A 129 -14.45 -8.43 34.07
CA PRO A 129 -15.70 -8.35 33.32
C PRO A 129 -15.50 -8.05 31.83
N VAL A 130 -14.55 -7.19 31.48
CA VAL A 130 -14.24 -6.88 30.07
C VAL A 130 -13.62 -8.10 29.38
N ARG A 131 -12.70 -8.82 30.03
CA ARG A 131 -12.13 -10.07 29.49
C ARG A 131 -13.20 -11.13 29.24
N ALA A 132 -14.15 -11.28 30.17
CA ALA A 132 -15.28 -12.20 30.02
C ALA A 132 -16.15 -11.83 28.82
N VAL A 133 -16.44 -10.53 28.60
CA VAL A 133 -17.12 -10.05 27.39
C VAL A 133 -16.33 -10.40 26.13
N LEU A 134 -15.03 -10.10 26.08
CA LEU A 134 -14.19 -10.35 24.91
C LEU A 134 -14.10 -11.85 24.55
N ALA A 135 -14.17 -12.72 25.54
CA ALA A 135 -14.19 -14.17 25.33
C ALA A 135 -15.56 -14.66 24.84
N ALA A 136 -16.66 -14.15 25.40
CA ALA A 136 -18.01 -14.61 25.10
C ALA A 136 -18.57 -14.08 23.78
N ALA A 137 -18.18 -12.87 23.36
CA ALA A 137 -18.70 -12.20 22.16
C ALA A 137 -17.73 -12.26 20.96
N ARG A 138 -16.87 -13.28 20.88
CA ARG A 138 -16.01 -13.51 19.69
C ARG A 138 -16.81 -13.81 18.43
N THR A 139 -17.96 -14.46 18.61
CA THR A 139 -18.98 -14.69 17.60
C THR A 139 -20.23 -13.91 18.00
N PRO A 140 -21.10 -13.53 17.04
CA PRO A 140 -22.33 -12.83 17.35
C PRO A 140 -23.14 -13.53 18.47
N ILE A 141 -23.43 -12.79 19.53
CA ILE A 141 -24.24 -13.25 20.67
C ILE A 141 -25.25 -12.17 21.01
N ARG A 142 -26.48 -12.56 21.33
CA ARG A 142 -27.50 -11.62 21.81
C ARG A 142 -27.03 -10.93 23.09
N CYS A 143 -27.14 -9.60 23.15
CA CYS A 143 -26.64 -8.79 24.28
C CYS A 143 -27.25 -9.22 25.63
N GLY A 144 -28.56 -9.51 25.68
CA GLY A 144 -29.20 -10.00 26.90
C GLY A 144 -28.66 -11.36 27.34
N ALA A 145 -28.36 -12.28 26.41
CA ALA A 145 -27.74 -13.57 26.75
C ALA A 145 -26.29 -13.39 27.24
N LEU A 146 -25.57 -12.42 26.69
CA LEU A 146 -24.26 -12.01 27.20
C LEU A 146 -24.36 -11.44 28.62
N ALA A 147 -25.37 -10.61 28.90
CA ALA A 147 -25.64 -10.06 30.24
C ALA A 147 -25.97 -11.17 31.26
N GLU A 148 -26.82 -12.14 30.90
CA GLU A 148 -27.13 -13.33 31.71
C GLU A 148 -25.85 -14.09 32.07
N ARG A 149 -24.99 -14.35 31.07
CA ARG A 149 -23.73 -15.08 31.25
C ARG A 149 -22.78 -14.35 32.19
N LEU A 150 -22.66 -13.03 32.04
CA LEU A 150 -21.82 -12.21 32.93
C LEU A 150 -22.34 -12.18 34.36
N ARG A 151 -23.67 -12.24 34.55
CA ARG A 151 -24.27 -12.19 35.89
C ARG A 151 -23.93 -13.39 36.76
N VAL A 152 -23.61 -14.53 36.14
CA VAL A 152 -23.14 -15.73 36.86
C VAL A 152 -21.85 -15.43 37.64
N GLU A 153 -20.94 -14.64 37.05
CA GLU A 153 -19.65 -14.29 37.64
C GLU A 153 -19.68 -12.93 38.35
N PHE A 154 -20.57 -12.02 37.91
CA PHE A 154 -20.67 -10.63 38.40
C PHE A 154 -22.15 -10.28 38.70
N PRO A 155 -22.64 -10.50 39.94
CA PRO A 155 -24.08 -10.49 40.25
C PRO A 155 -24.83 -9.15 40.09
N ASP A 156 -24.13 -8.03 39.94
CA ASP A 156 -24.71 -6.69 39.86
C ASP A 156 -25.28 -6.39 38.45
N THR A 157 -26.58 -6.64 38.29
CA THR A 157 -27.30 -6.49 37.01
C THR A 157 -27.18 -5.09 36.40
N GLU A 158 -27.31 -4.03 37.19
CA GLU A 158 -27.25 -2.66 36.66
C GLU A 158 -25.85 -2.33 36.14
N LYS A 159 -24.80 -2.74 36.87
CA LYS A 159 -23.42 -2.54 36.42
C LYS A 159 -23.11 -3.31 35.14
N VAL A 160 -23.63 -4.53 34.99
CA VAL A 160 -23.45 -5.34 33.77
C VAL A 160 -24.07 -4.64 32.55
N HIS A 161 -25.32 -4.20 32.63
CA HIS A 161 -25.97 -3.51 31.50
C HIS A 161 -25.27 -2.19 31.17
N ARG A 162 -24.87 -1.42 32.21
CA ARG A 162 -24.12 -0.17 32.02
C ARG A 162 -22.74 -0.40 31.38
N LEU A 163 -22.07 -1.50 31.74
CA LEU A 163 -20.82 -1.92 31.11
C LEU A 163 -21.04 -2.26 29.63
N LEU A 164 -22.03 -3.10 29.31
CA LEU A 164 -22.30 -3.50 27.92
C LEU A 164 -22.67 -2.30 27.04
N ALA A 165 -23.51 -1.39 27.54
CA ALA A 165 -23.84 -0.15 26.85
C ALA A 165 -22.60 0.73 26.62
N GLU A 166 -21.70 0.84 27.59
CA GLU A 166 -20.44 1.57 27.43
C GLU A 166 -19.52 0.90 26.40
N LEU A 167 -19.43 -0.43 26.39
CA LEU A 167 -18.62 -1.16 25.41
C LEU A 167 -19.15 -1.02 23.98
N VAL A 168 -20.47 -0.95 23.78
CA VAL A 168 -21.08 -0.62 22.48
C VAL A 168 -20.76 0.83 22.09
N ARG A 169 -20.99 1.79 23.00
CA ARG A 169 -20.71 3.22 22.78
C ARG A 169 -19.25 3.47 22.41
N ARG A 170 -18.33 2.71 23.02
CA ARG A 170 -16.89 2.78 22.77
C ARG A 170 -16.42 1.91 21.62
N ARG A 171 -17.32 1.28 20.85
CA ARG A 171 -17.00 0.42 19.69
C ARG A 171 -16.10 -0.78 20.04
N VAL A 172 -16.10 -1.22 21.29
CA VAL A 172 -15.54 -2.51 21.70
C VAL A 172 -16.46 -3.63 21.23
N LEU A 173 -17.77 -3.42 21.40
CA LEU A 173 -18.82 -4.25 20.84
C LEU A 173 -19.47 -3.53 19.66
N ILE A 174 -19.84 -4.29 18.63
CA ILE A 174 -20.52 -3.82 17.44
C ILE A 174 -21.87 -4.54 17.39
N THR A 175 -22.96 -3.79 17.32
CA THR A 175 -24.31 -4.34 17.20
C THR A 175 -24.63 -4.74 15.77
N SER A 176 -25.61 -5.62 15.59
CA SER A 176 -26.11 -6.00 14.27
C SER A 176 -26.82 -4.88 13.51
N LEU A 177 -27.07 -3.71 14.11
CA LEU A 177 -27.68 -2.56 13.42
C LEU A 177 -26.72 -1.90 12.41
N HIS A 178 -25.42 -2.15 12.56
CA HIS A 178 -24.39 -1.61 11.68
C HIS A 178 -24.26 -2.42 10.40
N ALA A 179 -24.90 -1.95 9.32
CA ALA A 179 -24.78 -2.53 7.99
C ALA A 179 -23.30 -2.55 7.52
N PRO A 180 -22.74 -3.73 7.18
CA PRO A 180 -21.42 -3.84 6.56
C PRO A 180 -21.29 -2.95 5.32
N SER A 181 -20.07 -2.59 4.96
CA SER A 181 -19.83 -1.70 3.81
C SER A 181 -20.12 -2.38 2.47
N THR A 182 -20.20 -3.71 2.45
CA THR A 182 -20.74 -4.46 1.30
C THR A 182 -22.24 -4.29 1.11
N GLU A 183 -22.98 -3.89 2.16
CA GLU A 183 -24.41 -3.63 2.10
C GLU A 183 -24.68 -2.21 1.64
N THR A 184 -25.21 -2.06 0.43
CA THR A 184 -25.40 -0.74 -0.16
C THR A 184 -26.70 -0.08 0.31
N ASP A 185 -27.80 -0.85 0.48
CA ASP A 185 -29.05 -0.39 1.12
C ASP A 185 -28.96 -0.52 2.65
N ALA A 186 -28.20 0.38 3.25
CA ALA A 186 -27.94 0.35 4.69
C ALA A 186 -29.18 0.57 5.57
N LEU A 187 -30.15 1.38 5.11
CA LEU A 187 -31.42 1.55 5.81
C LEU A 187 -32.28 0.30 5.69
N GLY A 188 -32.30 -0.33 4.52
CA GLY A 188 -32.95 -1.62 4.33
C GLY A 188 -32.39 -2.68 5.26
N TYR A 189 -31.07 -2.85 5.29
CA TYR A 189 -30.40 -3.76 6.21
C TYR A 189 -30.79 -3.52 7.68
N LEU A 190 -30.76 -2.25 8.12
CA LEU A 190 -31.14 -1.88 9.48
C LEU A 190 -32.59 -2.31 9.79
N LEU A 191 -33.52 -2.04 8.87
CA LEU A 191 -34.93 -2.41 9.03
C LEU A 191 -35.11 -3.92 9.07
N ASP A 192 -34.43 -4.66 8.19
CA ASP A 192 -34.49 -6.13 8.16
C ASP A 192 -33.98 -6.72 9.51
N GLN A 193 -32.98 -6.11 10.14
CA GLN A 193 -32.52 -6.49 11.49
C GLN A 193 -33.54 -6.19 12.58
N LEU A 194 -34.19 -5.01 12.54
CA LEU A 194 -35.24 -4.65 13.49
C LEU A 194 -36.47 -5.57 13.35
N ASP A 195 -36.88 -5.87 12.12
CA ASP A 195 -38.01 -6.75 11.82
C ASP A 195 -37.73 -8.18 12.29
N THR A 196 -36.51 -8.68 12.13
CA THR A 196 -36.08 -10.01 12.63
C THR A 196 -36.23 -10.15 14.14
N ILE A 197 -36.06 -9.05 14.88
CA ILE A 197 -36.17 -9.01 16.35
C ILE A 197 -37.63 -8.79 16.80
N GLY A 198 -38.54 -8.49 15.87
CA GLY A 198 -39.93 -8.18 16.18
C GLY A 198 -40.06 -6.83 16.90
N VAL A 199 -39.40 -5.79 16.36
CA VAL A 199 -39.36 -4.43 16.93
C VAL A 199 -40.75 -3.85 17.23
N ASP A 200 -41.79 -4.28 16.52
CA ASP A 200 -43.18 -3.86 16.76
C ASP A 200 -43.70 -4.23 18.16
N ASN A 201 -43.11 -5.25 18.78
CA ASN A 201 -43.45 -5.67 20.15
C ASN A 201 -42.74 -4.81 21.23
N LEU A 202 -41.81 -3.94 20.83
CA LEU A 202 -41.05 -3.06 21.72
C LEU A 202 -41.64 -1.65 21.68
N ALA A 203 -42.51 -1.34 22.65
CA ALA A 203 -43.24 -0.08 22.72
C ALA A 203 -42.33 1.17 22.68
N SER A 204 -41.12 1.06 23.22
CA SER A 204 -40.11 2.13 23.27
C SER A 204 -39.56 2.55 21.90
N VAL A 205 -39.60 1.66 20.89
CA VAL A 205 -39.00 1.90 19.56
C VAL A 205 -39.95 1.67 18.39
N ALA A 206 -41.14 1.11 18.61
CA ALA A 206 -42.12 0.79 17.56
C ALA A 206 -42.51 1.99 16.67
N GLU A 207 -42.74 3.17 17.25
CA GLU A 207 -43.01 4.39 16.45
C GLU A 207 -41.82 4.78 15.57
N THR A 208 -40.60 4.67 16.11
CA THR A 208 -39.38 4.96 15.36
C THR A 208 -39.25 3.99 14.19
N ALA A 209 -39.45 2.69 14.40
CA ALA A 209 -39.42 1.68 13.36
C ALA A 209 -40.46 1.94 12.24
N ARG A 210 -41.70 2.30 12.60
CA ARG A 210 -42.74 2.68 11.63
C ARG A 210 -42.33 3.89 10.77
N GLU A 211 -41.78 4.92 11.38
CA GLU A 211 -41.30 6.09 10.63
C GLU A 211 -40.08 5.76 9.75
N LEU A 212 -39.18 4.86 10.18
CA LEU A 212 -38.07 4.38 9.36
C LEU A 212 -38.56 3.60 8.12
N HIS A 213 -39.57 2.75 8.27
CA HIS A 213 -40.23 2.07 7.14
C HIS A 213 -40.87 3.09 6.17
N ALA A 214 -41.55 4.11 6.70
CA ALA A 214 -42.10 5.20 5.89
C ALA A 214 -41.00 5.99 5.14
N VAL A 215 -39.85 6.23 5.77
CA VAL A 215 -38.68 6.85 5.12
C VAL A 215 -38.14 5.96 4.00
N ARG A 216 -37.99 4.64 4.22
CA ARG A 216 -37.53 3.69 3.17
C ARG A 216 -38.44 3.74 1.95
N MET A 217 -39.75 3.84 2.15
CA MET A 217 -40.72 3.99 1.06
C MET A 217 -40.60 5.36 0.37
N GLY A 218 -40.50 6.45 1.13
CA GLY A 218 -40.34 7.80 0.58
C GLY A 218 -39.04 8.01 -0.23
N LEU A 219 -37.96 7.29 0.11
CA LEU A 219 -36.72 7.33 -0.66
C LEU A 219 -36.90 6.86 -2.11
N LYS A 220 -37.85 5.98 -2.39
CA LYS A 220 -38.19 5.53 -3.75
C LYS A 220 -38.84 6.65 -4.59
N GLU A 221 -39.46 7.63 -3.95
CA GLU A 221 -40.14 8.76 -4.59
C GLU A 221 -39.25 10.00 -4.76
N CYS A 222 -38.01 9.91 -4.29
CA CYS A 222 -37.04 11.01 -4.31
C CYS A 222 -36.54 11.40 -5.72
N ALA A 223 -37.03 10.75 -6.78
CA ALA A 223 -36.88 11.25 -8.14
C ALA A 223 -37.60 12.61 -8.34
N THR A 224 -38.74 12.80 -7.67
CA THR A 224 -39.50 14.07 -7.73
C THR A 224 -39.05 15.04 -6.65
N ARG A 225 -39.21 16.34 -6.90
CA ARG A 225 -38.93 17.36 -5.88
C ARG A 225 -39.83 17.21 -4.65
N GLY A 226 -41.13 16.98 -4.86
CA GLY A 226 -42.11 16.82 -3.79
C GLY A 226 -41.78 15.64 -2.88
N GLY A 227 -41.47 14.48 -3.48
CA GLY A 227 -41.03 13.29 -2.73
C GLY A 227 -39.78 13.58 -1.89
N ARG A 228 -38.74 14.20 -2.48
CA ARG A 228 -37.52 14.59 -1.74
C ARG A 228 -37.78 15.51 -0.56
N ASP A 229 -38.56 16.56 -0.77
CA ASP A 229 -38.83 17.56 0.27
C ASP A 229 -39.64 16.92 1.42
N SER A 230 -40.61 16.07 1.10
CA SER A 230 -41.42 15.30 2.07
C SER A 230 -40.58 14.30 2.88
N THR A 231 -39.79 13.45 2.21
CA THR A 231 -38.91 12.48 2.87
C THR A 231 -37.87 13.19 3.73
N ALA A 232 -37.25 14.25 3.24
CA ALA A 232 -36.28 15.01 4.01
C ALA A 232 -36.90 15.70 5.24
N ALA A 233 -38.17 16.11 5.18
CA ALA A 233 -38.87 16.66 6.34
C ALA A 233 -39.09 15.58 7.41
N ARG A 234 -39.56 14.37 7.03
CA ARG A 234 -39.70 13.22 7.95
C ARG A 234 -38.38 12.84 8.61
N MET A 235 -37.31 12.75 7.82
CA MET A 235 -35.98 12.43 8.34
C MET A 235 -35.49 13.47 9.36
N ARG A 236 -35.71 14.77 9.10
CA ARG A 236 -35.37 15.85 10.05
C ARG A 236 -36.25 15.87 11.30
N ALA A 237 -37.48 15.38 11.21
CA ALA A 237 -38.34 15.23 12.38
C ALA A 237 -37.82 14.13 13.32
N LEU A 238 -37.31 13.03 12.76
CA LEU A 238 -36.66 11.95 13.53
C LEU A 238 -35.31 12.35 14.12
N VAL A 239 -34.49 13.07 13.34
CA VAL A 239 -33.17 13.54 13.74
C VAL A 239 -33.04 15.04 13.40
N PRO A 240 -33.32 15.93 14.37
CA PRO A 240 -33.17 17.37 14.17
C PRO A 240 -31.69 17.78 14.17
N GLY A 241 -31.40 18.98 13.63
CA GLY A 241 -30.06 19.59 13.75
C GLY A 241 -28.97 19.05 12.83
N LEU A 242 -29.30 18.19 11.85
CA LEU A 242 -28.35 17.69 10.85
C LEU A 242 -27.61 18.82 10.12
N ARG A 243 -26.30 18.65 9.95
CA ARG A 243 -25.47 19.59 9.18
C ARG A 243 -25.68 19.40 7.67
N ARG A 244 -25.79 18.15 7.22
CA ARG A 244 -25.95 17.79 5.81
C ARG A 244 -27.40 17.49 5.44
N HIS A 245 -27.65 17.37 4.13
CA HIS A 245 -28.95 16.95 3.65
C HIS A 245 -29.21 15.48 4.03
N PRO A 246 -30.38 15.12 4.60
CA PRO A 246 -30.65 13.76 5.09
C PRO A 246 -30.84 12.75 3.95
N VAL A 247 -31.10 13.19 2.72
CA VAL A 247 -31.21 12.30 1.55
C VAL A 247 -29.96 12.43 0.70
N ALA A 248 -29.36 11.29 0.36
CA ALA A 248 -28.32 11.15 -0.66
C ALA A 248 -28.93 10.64 -1.96
N LEU A 249 -28.38 11.09 -3.09
CA LEU A 249 -28.87 10.74 -4.43
C LEU A 249 -27.69 10.40 -5.33
N ASP A 250 -27.84 9.30 -6.05
CA ASP A 250 -27.03 8.97 -7.23
C ASP A 250 -27.95 8.90 -8.45
N LEU A 251 -27.42 9.19 -9.63
CA LEU A 251 -28.20 9.27 -10.87
C LEU A 251 -27.68 8.26 -11.87
N ARG A 252 -28.53 7.32 -12.32
CA ARG A 252 -28.27 6.50 -13.50
C ARG A 252 -28.69 7.26 -14.75
N LEU A 253 -27.75 7.44 -15.67
CA LEU A 253 -28.01 8.07 -16.95
C LEU A 253 -28.62 7.06 -17.93
N ASP A 254 -29.54 7.55 -18.74
CA ASP A 254 -30.17 6.82 -19.84
C ASP A 254 -29.39 7.16 -21.10
N ALA A 255 -28.36 6.37 -21.38
CA ALA A 255 -27.50 6.56 -22.53
C ALA A 255 -26.84 5.25 -22.96
N ARG A 256 -26.60 5.12 -24.27
CA ARG A 256 -25.84 4.02 -24.87
C ARG A 256 -24.62 4.61 -25.57
N LEU A 257 -23.45 4.31 -25.02
CA LEU A 257 -22.19 4.86 -25.48
C LEU A 257 -21.27 3.72 -25.93
N VAL A 258 -20.66 3.86 -27.10
CA VAL A 258 -19.65 2.93 -27.63
C VAL A 258 -18.46 3.75 -28.13
N LEU A 259 -17.26 3.40 -27.66
CA LEU A 259 -16.00 4.00 -28.10
C LEU A 259 -15.25 3.05 -29.04
N PRO A 260 -14.53 3.57 -30.04
CA PRO A 260 -13.63 2.75 -30.86
C PRO A 260 -12.55 2.05 -30.03
N GLU A 261 -12.16 0.84 -30.42
CA GLU A 261 -11.04 0.11 -29.79
C GLU A 261 -9.72 0.90 -29.76
N GLU A 262 -9.52 1.80 -30.73
CA GLU A 262 -8.33 2.67 -30.77
C GLU A 262 -8.24 3.59 -29.54
N VAL A 263 -9.39 3.98 -28.95
CA VAL A 263 -9.42 4.74 -27.69
C VAL A 263 -8.94 3.87 -26.53
N ALA A 264 -9.35 2.59 -26.48
CA ALA A 264 -8.87 1.66 -25.44
C ALA A 264 -7.35 1.48 -25.52
N ARG A 265 -6.79 1.27 -26.71
CA ARG A 265 -5.34 1.13 -26.92
C ARG A 265 -4.56 2.37 -26.52
N GLU A 266 -5.12 3.56 -26.76
CA GLU A 266 -4.49 4.81 -26.32
C GLU A 266 -4.54 4.98 -24.79
N ILE A 267 -5.62 4.53 -24.12
CA ILE A 267 -5.72 4.49 -22.65
C ILE A 267 -4.70 3.51 -22.05
N GLU A 268 -4.55 2.32 -22.63
CA GLU A 268 -3.52 1.35 -22.22
C GLU A 268 -2.12 1.94 -22.34
N ARG A 269 -1.83 2.59 -23.46
CA ARG A 269 -0.55 3.29 -23.69
C ARG A 269 -0.33 4.41 -22.68
N ALA A 270 -1.35 5.21 -22.37
CA ALA A 270 -1.28 6.26 -21.35
C ALA A 270 -0.92 5.69 -19.97
N ALA A 271 -1.59 4.61 -19.55
CA ALA A 271 -1.32 3.94 -18.28
C ALA A 271 0.13 3.39 -18.22
N PHE A 272 0.61 2.79 -19.31
CA PHE A 272 1.97 2.28 -19.41
C PHE A 272 3.02 3.39 -19.30
N ILE A 273 2.83 4.50 -20.02
CA ILE A 273 3.76 5.65 -19.96
C ILE A 273 3.77 6.26 -18.56
N LEU A 274 2.61 6.43 -17.92
CA LEU A 274 2.53 6.93 -16.54
C LEU A 274 3.22 6.00 -15.53
N ALA A 275 3.21 4.69 -15.77
CA ALA A 275 3.95 3.74 -14.96
C ALA A 275 5.47 3.90 -15.14
N ARG A 276 5.95 4.09 -16.38
CA ARG A 276 7.37 4.33 -16.68
C ARG A 276 7.90 5.64 -16.07
N VAL A 277 7.15 6.74 -16.20
CA VAL A 277 7.58 8.06 -15.68
C VAL A 277 7.19 8.30 -14.22
N SER A 278 6.79 7.23 -13.51
CA SER A 278 6.41 7.30 -12.10
C SER A 278 7.55 7.85 -11.26
N THR A 279 7.22 8.71 -10.29
CA THR A 279 8.20 9.21 -9.31
C THR A 279 8.57 8.16 -8.26
N ARG A 280 7.87 7.01 -8.27
CA ARG A 280 7.95 5.94 -7.26
C ARG A 280 7.87 4.56 -7.95
N PRO A 281 8.86 4.21 -8.80
CA PRO A 281 8.85 2.97 -9.58
C PRO A 281 8.93 1.69 -8.72
N TYR A 282 9.42 1.81 -7.48
CA TYR A 282 9.59 0.69 -6.52
C TYR A 282 8.95 1.01 -5.17
N GLY A 283 7.77 1.62 -5.18
CA GLY A 283 7.07 1.98 -3.95
C GLY A 283 7.47 3.32 -3.33
N THR A 284 6.89 3.62 -2.17
CA THR A 284 7.19 4.85 -1.43
C THR A 284 8.39 4.67 -0.51
N ALA A 285 9.11 5.76 -0.21
CA ALA A 285 10.23 5.73 0.74
C ALA A 285 9.80 5.24 2.14
N ALA A 286 8.59 5.61 2.58
CA ALA A 286 8.05 5.16 3.87
C ALA A 286 7.84 3.64 3.90
N TRP A 287 7.30 3.05 2.82
CA TRP A 287 7.15 1.60 2.70
C TRP A 287 8.48 0.87 2.57
N ASN A 288 9.47 1.45 1.90
CA ASN A 288 10.80 0.86 1.80
C ASN A 288 11.52 0.84 3.15
N ALA A 289 11.42 1.93 3.92
CA ALA A 289 11.92 1.98 5.30
C ALA A 289 11.16 0.99 6.21
N TYR A 290 9.84 0.90 6.04
CA TYR A 290 9.02 -0.07 6.80
C TYR A 290 9.41 -1.52 6.50
N HIS A 291 9.54 -1.87 5.23
CA HIS A 291 10.01 -3.17 4.76
C HIS A 291 11.37 -3.51 5.35
N GLN A 292 12.30 -2.56 5.36
CA GLN A 292 13.62 -2.75 5.96
C GLN A 292 13.52 -3.07 7.46
N ARG A 293 12.76 -2.29 8.24
CA ARG A 293 12.55 -2.56 9.69
C ARG A 293 11.92 -3.93 9.94
N PHE A 294 10.93 -4.31 9.13
CA PHE A 294 10.28 -5.61 9.22
C PHE A 294 11.27 -6.75 8.94
N TYR A 295 12.01 -6.63 7.83
CA TYR A 295 13.01 -7.60 7.40
C TYR A 295 14.12 -7.80 8.44
N GLU A 296 14.65 -6.71 9.00
CA GLU A 296 15.73 -6.78 9.99
C GLU A 296 15.31 -7.44 11.30
N ARG A 297 14.03 -7.30 11.64
CA ARG A 297 13.46 -7.81 12.88
C ARG A 297 13.02 -9.27 12.76
N TYR A 298 12.27 -9.61 11.71
CA TYR A 298 11.65 -10.93 11.60
C TYR A 298 12.34 -11.86 10.58
N GLY A 299 13.18 -11.31 9.71
CA GLY A 299 13.88 -12.05 8.67
C GLY A 299 12.98 -12.46 7.50
N ILE A 300 13.55 -13.27 6.61
CA ILE A 300 12.85 -13.79 5.43
C ILE A 300 11.93 -14.93 5.86
N GLY A 301 10.72 -14.92 5.33
CA GLY A 301 9.84 -16.08 5.35
C GLY A 301 9.12 -16.36 6.68
N THR A 302 9.40 -15.63 7.76
CA THR A 302 8.60 -15.72 8.98
C THR A 302 7.25 -15.05 8.78
N MET A 303 6.17 -15.77 9.07
CA MET A 303 4.79 -15.28 8.98
C MET A 303 4.42 -14.63 10.31
N VAL A 304 4.42 -13.30 10.35
CA VAL A 304 4.14 -12.54 11.56
C VAL A 304 2.64 -12.21 11.62
N PRO A 305 1.90 -12.61 12.67
CA PRO A 305 0.48 -12.30 12.80
C PRO A 305 0.23 -10.80 12.64
N LEU A 306 -0.79 -10.40 11.87
CA LEU A 306 -1.04 -9.00 11.52
C LEU A 306 -1.10 -8.08 12.75
N ALA A 307 -1.71 -8.55 13.84
CA ALA A 307 -1.80 -7.83 15.10
C ALA A 307 -0.41 -7.52 15.71
N GLU A 308 0.55 -8.45 15.63
CA GLU A 308 1.92 -8.23 16.09
C GLU A 308 2.68 -7.26 15.17
N VAL A 309 2.43 -7.31 13.86
CA VAL A 309 3.08 -6.43 12.87
C VAL A 309 2.81 -4.96 13.18
N VAL A 310 1.53 -4.63 13.37
CA VAL A 310 1.05 -3.25 13.58
C VAL A 310 1.10 -2.81 15.04
N ALA A 311 1.40 -3.71 15.97
CA ALA A 311 1.55 -3.36 17.38
C ALA A 311 2.79 -2.49 17.62
N ASP A 312 2.73 -1.65 18.65
CA ASP A 312 3.84 -0.82 19.13
C ASP A 312 5.04 -1.70 19.55
N SER A 313 4.77 -2.90 20.07
CA SER A 313 5.80 -3.88 20.40
C SER A 313 6.46 -4.48 19.17
N GLY A 314 5.80 -4.47 18.00
CA GLY A 314 6.26 -5.02 16.73
C GLY A 314 6.93 -3.99 15.82
N THR A 315 6.47 -3.87 14.57
CA THR A 315 7.03 -2.88 13.61
C THR A 315 6.28 -1.55 13.68
N GLY A 316 5.05 -1.55 14.20
CA GLY A 316 4.13 -0.42 14.16
C GLY A 316 3.57 -0.18 12.75
N TYR A 317 3.11 1.04 12.49
CA TYR A 317 2.69 1.47 11.15
C TYR A 317 3.83 2.15 10.38
N PRO A 318 3.78 2.19 9.03
CA PRO A 318 4.68 3.02 8.21
C PRO A 318 4.61 4.50 8.58
N ASP A 319 5.70 5.24 8.33
CA ASP A 319 5.76 6.67 8.61
C ASP A 319 4.71 7.45 7.77
N GLY A 320 4.08 8.47 8.36
CA GLY A 320 2.95 9.20 7.77
C GLY A 320 1.57 8.56 7.98
N TYR A 321 1.48 7.52 8.81
CA TYR A 321 0.22 7.03 9.38
C TYR A 321 -0.12 7.79 10.68
N PRO A 322 -1.40 7.89 11.07
CA PRO A 322 -1.78 8.43 12.38
C PRO A 322 -1.03 7.70 13.51
N GLY A 323 -0.39 8.47 14.40
CA GLY A 323 0.42 7.93 15.51
C GLY A 323 1.86 7.55 15.17
N SER A 324 2.28 7.63 13.91
CA SER A 324 3.68 7.39 13.47
C SER A 324 4.48 8.70 13.37
N THR A 325 5.80 8.60 13.12
CA THR A 325 6.64 9.79 12.92
C THR A 325 6.25 10.53 11.64
N ASP A 326 6.39 11.86 11.66
CA ASP A 326 6.18 12.68 10.47
C ASP A 326 7.27 12.37 9.45
N GLY A 327 6.94 11.61 8.41
CA GLY A 327 7.84 11.23 7.32
C GLY A 327 8.26 12.39 6.41
N SER A 328 8.17 13.65 6.86
CA SER A 328 8.38 14.86 6.08
C SER A 328 9.87 15.16 5.86
N ARG A 329 10.56 14.26 5.16
CA ARG A 329 11.89 14.56 4.63
C ARG A 329 11.72 15.34 3.32
N ARG A 330 12.35 16.51 3.20
CA ARG A 330 12.36 17.26 1.93
C ARG A 330 12.92 16.35 0.83
N PRO A 331 12.19 16.15 -0.28
CA PRO A 331 12.71 15.39 -1.42
C PRO A 331 14.02 16.03 -1.89
N ARG A 332 15.03 15.22 -2.18
CA ARG A 332 16.21 15.69 -2.89
C ARG A 332 15.85 15.87 -4.36
N VAL A 333 16.34 16.94 -4.98
CA VAL A 333 16.19 17.17 -6.43
C VAL A 333 16.87 16.00 -7.15
N SER A 334 16.11 15.35 -8.03
CA SER A 334 16.56 14.20 -8.83
C SER A 334 16.99 14.61 -10.24
N ALA A 335 17.66 13.73 -10.98
CA ALA A 335 17.96 13.97 -12.40
C ALA A 335 16.69 14.15 -13.26
N ARG A 336 15.59 13.48 -12.88
CA ARG A 336 14.26 13.68 -13.48
C ARG A 336 13.76 15.10 -13.24
N ASP A 337 13.91 15.61 -12.02
CA ASP A 337 13.52 16.98 -11.69
C ASP A 337 14.29 18.00 -12.53
N ASP A 338 15.60 17.81 -12.71
CA ASP A 338 16.42 18.68 -13.57
C ASP A 338 15.97 18.63 -15.05
N ALA A 339 15.57 17.46 -15.54
CA ALA A 339 15.01 17.31 -16.89
C ALA A 339 13.67 18.05 -17.03
N LEU A 340 12.78 17.92 -16.06
CA LEU A 340 11.47 18.59 -16.08
C LEU A 340 11.56 20.11 -15.95
N VAL A 341 12.45 20.62 -15.09
CA VAL A 341 12.70 22.05 -14.97
C VAL A 341 13.22 22.61 -16.28
N ARG A 342 14.20 21.95 -16.93
CA ARG A 342 14.70 22.36 -18.25
C ARG A 342 13.61 22.34 -19.31
N LEU A 343 12.78 21.30 -19.33
CA LEU A 343 11.68 21.17 -20.28
C LEU A 343 10.66 22.30 -20.11
N ALA A 344 10.22 22.56 -18.87
CA ALA A 344 9.27 23.63 -18.58
C ALA A 344 9.84 25.02 -18.87
N GLN A 345 11.11 25.26 -18.51
CA GLN A 345 11.77 26.54 -18.74
C GLN A 345 12.00 26.80 -20.23
N GLY A 346 12.45 25.80 -21.00
CA GLY A 346 12.62 25.91 -22.44
C GLY A 346 11.30 26.27 -23.14
N ALA A 347 10.23 25.53 -22.84
CA ALA A 347 8.89 25.83 -23.39
C ALA A 347 8.42 27.26 -23.06
N ALA A 348 8.68 27.73 -21.84
CA ALA A 348 8.33 29.08 -21.43
C ALA A 348 9.13 30.17 -22.19
N LEU A 349 10.44 29.94 -22.42
CA LEU A 349 11.30 30.87 -23.16
C LEU A 349 10.92 30.95 -24.64
N ASP A 350 10.58 29.82 -25.24
CA ASP A 350 10.18 29.71 -26.64
C ASP A 350 8.70 30.09 -26.87
N ARG A 351 7.96 30.38 -25.80
CA ARG A 351 6.50 30.66 -25.80
C ARG A 351 5.68 29.52 -26.40
N HIS A 352 6.08 28.29 -26.15
CA HIS A 352 5.31 27.10 -26.48
C HIS A 352 4.41 26.71 -25.30
N ASP A 353 3.12 26.52 -25.57
CA ASP A 353 2.13 26.06 -24.61
C ASP A 353 2.00 24.53 -24.56
N GLU A 354 2.56 23.80 -25.53
CA GLU A 354 2.57 22.35 -25.61
C GLU A 354 3.98 21.80 -25.86
N VAL A 355 4.32 20.71 -25.18
CA VAL A 355 5.50 19.89 -25.45
C VAL A 355 5.06 18.46 -25.76
N VAL A 356 5.48 17.96 -26.92
CA VAL A 356 5.26 16.58 -27.33
C VAL A 356 6.45 15.74 -26.91
N LEU A 357 6.24 14.81 -25.98
CA LEU A 357 7.27 13.92 -25.48
C LEU A 357 7.62 12.85 -26.53
N THR A 358 8.92 12.66 -26.71
CA THR A 358 9.53 11.57 -27.50
C THR A 358 9.90 10.39 -26.60
N ASP A 359 10.16 9.21 -27.18
CA ASP A 359 10.58 8.04 -26.42
C ASP A 359 11.91 8.28 -25.69
N GLU A 360 12.85 9.00 -26.31
CA GLU A 360 14.12 9.36 -25.69
C GLU A 360 13.93 10.28 -24.47
N GLN A 361 12.94 11.17 -24.50
CA GLN A 361 12.60 12.00 -23.34
C GLN A 361 11.91 11.19 -22.25
N ILE A 362 11.10 10.19 -22.59
CA ILE A 362 10.53 9.26 -21.62
C ILE A 362 11.63 8.46 -20.92
N ASP A 363 12.64 7.99 -21.66
CA ASP A 363 13.78 7.24 -21.11
C ASP A 363 14.60 8.11 -20.14
N VAL A 364 14.76 9.41 -20.40
CA VAL A 364 15.41 10.35 -19.48
C VAL A 364 14.59 10.61 -18.21
N LEU A 365 13.26 10.49 -18.29
CA LEU A 365 12.36 10.66 -17.14
C LEU A 365 12.17 9.37 -16.32
N ASP A 366 12.66 8.23 -16.81
CA ASP A 366 12.65 6.94 -16.12
C ASP A 366 13.67 6.96 -14.97
N VAL A 367 13.23 6.65 -13.75
CA VAL A 367 13.98 6.94 -12.50
C VAL A 367 14.68 5.70 -11.94
N GLY A 368 14.63 4.56 -12.64
CA GLY A 368 15.06 3.26 -12.10
C GLY A 368 16.19 2.59 -12.88
N PRO A 369 17.17 1.94 -12.22
CA PRO A 369 18.11 1.07 -12.91
C PRO A 369 17.46 -0.25 -13.40
N ASP A 370 16.37 -0.66 -12.75
CA ASP A 370 15.64 -1.91 -13.00
C ASP A 370 14.26 -1.65 -13.63
N GLU A 371 13.71 -2.64 -14.34
CA GLU A 371 12.34 -2.52 -14.85
C GLU A 371 11.32 -2.42 -13.69
N PRO A 372 10.46 -1.38 -13.66
CA PRO A 372 9.49 -1.21 -12.59
C PRO A 372 8.46 -2.35 -12.58
N ARG A 373 8.16 -2.85 -11.38
CA ARG A 373 7.08 -3.83 -11.20
C ARG A 373 5.72 -3.14 -11.36
N LEU A 374 5.03 -3.42 -12.45
CA LEU A 374 3.70 -2.85 -12.71
C LEU A 374 2.67 -3.35 -11.67
N PRO A 375 1.72 -2.49 -11.24
CA PRO A 375 0.57 -2.97 -10.47
C PRO A 375 -0.28 -3.92 -11.35
N PRO A 376 -0.86 -4.98 -10.78
CA PRO A 376 -1.56 -5.99 -11.56
C PRO A 376 -2.89 -5.47 -12.13
N HIS A 377 -3.47 -4.45 -11.51
CA HIS A 377 -4.63 -3.74 -12.05
C HIS A 377 -4.74 -2.33 -11.46
N LEU A 378 -5.37 -1.41 -12.21
CA LEU A 378 -5.62 -0.02 -11.81
C LEU A 378 -6.87 0.52 -12.54
N GLU A 379 -7.29 1.76 -12.25
CA GLU A 379 -8.27 2.46 -13.10
C GLU A 379 -7.69 3.78 -13.60
N VAL A 380 -7.97 4.12 -14.86
CA VAL A 380 -7.66 5.44 -15.42
C VAL A 380 -8.96 6.15 -15.75
N GLY A 381 -9.13 7.34 -15.20
CA GLY A 381 -10.17 8.29 -15.58
C GLY A 381 -9.67 9.20 -16.69
N VAL A 382 -10.38 9.23 -17.81
CA VAL A 382 -10.00 10.01 -19.00
C VAL A 382 -11.15 10.87 -19.51
N ARG A 383 -10.79 11.90 -20.27
CA ARG A 383 -11.70 12.61 -21.18
C ARG A 383 -11.29 12.33 -22.61
N VAL A 384 -12.27 12.11 -23.46
CA VAL A 384 -12.05 11.93 -24.90
C VAL A 384 -12.51 13.20 -25.58
N HIS A 385 -11.60 13.88 -26.28
CA HIS A 385 -11.89 15.11 -27.01
C HIS A 385 -11.95 14.81 -28.51
N ALA A 386 -13.13 15.02 -29.11
CA ALA A 386 -13.35 14.88 -30.55
C ALA A 386 -14.54 15.75 -31.00
N ALA A 387 -14.37 16.45 -32.12
CA ALA A 387 -15.36 17.38 -32.67
C ALA A 387 -16.68 16.72 -33.08
N SER A 388 -16.64 15.43 -33.47
CA SER A 388 -17.82 14.67 -33.85
C SER A 388 -17.61 13.16 -33.69
N LEU A 389 -18.70 12.39 -33.69
CA LEU A 389 -18.64 10.92 -33.74
C LEU A 389 -17.86 10.41 -34.97
N LYS A 390 -17.96 11.12 -36.10
CA LYS A 390 -17.24 10.77 -37.35
C LYS A 390 -15.74 10.96 -37.19
N ASP A 391 -15.32 11.98 -36.45
CA ASP A 391 -13.90 12.22 -36.16
C ASP A 391 -13.35 11.18 -35.20
N LEU A 392 -14.10 10.89 -34.14
CA LEU A 392 -13.79 9.82 -33.21
C LEU A 392 -13.61 8.46 -33.94
N GLN A 393 -14.56 8.10 -34.82
CA GLN A 393 -14.49 6.88 -35.63
C GLN A 393 -13.27 6.81 -36.56
N ARG A 394 -12.76 7.96 -37.00
CA ARG A 394 -11.58 8.08 -37.87
C ARG A 394 -10.26 8.15 -37.09
N GLY A 395 -10.28 7.97 -35.78
CA GLY A 395 -9.10 8.10 -34.93
C GLY A 395 -8.65 9.55 -34.70
N ARG A 396 -9.48 10.55 -35.05
CA ARG A 396 -9.17 11.97 -34.84
C ARG A 396 -9.71 12.42 -33.48
N PHE A 397 -9.02 12.03 -32.42
CA PHE A 397 -9.34 12.38 -31.04
C PHE A 397 -8.08 12.70 -30.23
N GLN A 398 -8.27 13.39 -29.11
CA GLN A 398 -7.27 13.53 -28.04
C GLN A 398 -7.79 12.87 -26.76
N LEU A 399 -6.88 12.33 -25.97
CA LEU A 399 -7.17 11.71 -24.68
C LEU A 399 -6.56 12.59 -23.58
N GLU A 400 -7.33 13.05 -22.61
CA GLU A 400 -6.81 13.77 -21.43
C GLU A 400 -6.90 12.85 -20.21
N VAL A 401 -5.77 12.62 -19.53
CA VAL A 401 -5.76 11.87 -18.26
C VAL A 401 -6.25 12.77 -17.14
N VAL A 402 -7.34 12.38 -16.48
CA VAL A 402 -7.99 13.16 -15.42
C VAL A 402 -7.66 12.61 -14.04
N SER A 403 -7.68 11.30 -13.91
CA SER A 403 -7.43 10.60 -12.64
C SER A 403 -6.78 9.23 -12.90
N VAL A 404 -6.03 8.75 -11.91
CA VAL A 404 -5.53 7.37 -11.86
C VAL A 404 -5.80 6.85 -10.46
N SER A 405 -6.53 5.75 -10.38
CA SER A 405 -6.84 5.06 -9.14
C SER A 405 -5.95 3.85 -8.99
N ARG A 406 -5.50 3.61 -7.76
CA ARG A 406 -4.53 2.58 -7.39
C ARG A 406 -4.94 1.13 -7.69
N GLY A 407 -6.20 0.87 -8.01
CA GLY A 407 -6.78 -0.46 -8.16
C GLY A 407 -8.15 -0.40 -8.85
N ALA A 408 -8.57 -1.52 -9.45
CA ALA A 408 -9.87 -1.69 -10.08
C ALA A 408 -10.95 -1.74 -9.00
N GLY A 409 -12.11 -1.13 -9.26
CA GLY A 409 -13.20 -1.03 -8.29
C GLY A 409 -13.14 0.21 -7.40
N VAL A 410 -12.06 0.98 -7.39
CA VAL A 410 -11.90 2.14 -6.49
C VAL A 410 -12.94 3.22 -6.79
N SER A 411 -13.01 3.68 -8.04
CA SER A 411 -13.96 4.70 -8.47
C SER A 411 -15.27 4.10 -8.98
N THR A 412 -15.24 2.87 -9.50
CA THR A 412 -16.42 2.19 -10.07
C THR A 412 -17.29 1.48 -9.02
N GLY A 413 -16.70 0.98 -7.93
CA GLY A 413 -17.34 0.07 -6.97
C GLY A 413 -18.65 0.59 -6.38
N ARG A 414 -18.64 1.82 -5.85
CA ARG A 414 -19.85 2.47 -5.29
C ARG A 414 -21.01 2.51 -6.28
N PHE A 415 -20.73 2.67 -7.57
CA PHE A 415 -21.76 2.89 -8.58
C PHE A 415 -22.31 1.60 -9.18
N LEU A 416 -21.74 0.43 -8.86
CA LEU A 416 -22.22 -0.86 -9.37
C LEU A 416 -23.70 -1.09 -9.06
N ASP A 417 -24.16 -0.69 -7.87
CA ASP A 417 -25.56 -0.83 -7.48
C ASP A 417 -26.52 0.16 -8.17
N VAL A 418 -25.98 1.22 -8.77
CA VAL A 418 -26.74 2.26 -9.47
C VAL A 418 -27.04 1.84 -10.91
N LEU A 419 -26.12 1.07 -11.51
CA LEU A 419 -26.20 0.60 -12.90
C LEU A 419 -27.44 -0.27 -13.17
N ALA A 420 -27.79 -0.46 -14.45
CA ALA A 420 -28.82 -1.42 -14.80
C ALA A 420 -28.35 -2.85 -14.44
N PRO A 421 -29.26 -3.79 -14.08
CA PRO A 421 -28.86 -5.12 -13.63
C PRO A 421 -27.92 -5.87 -14.58
N SER A 422 -28.14 -5.78 -15.90
CA SER A 422 -27.28 -6.40 -16.91
C SER A 422 -25.89 -5.76 -17.00
N GLU A 423 -25.82 -4.44 -16.92
CA GLU A 423 -24.57 -3.66 -16.95
C GLU A 423 -23.76 -3.90 -15.68
N ARG A 424 -24.44 -3.93 -14.52
CA ARG A 424 -23.86 -4.30 -13.24
C ARG A 424 -23.25 -5.69 -13.30
N GLN A 425 -23.98 -6.67 -13.83
CA GLN A 425 -23.51 -8.05 -13.90
C GLN A 425 -22.26 -8.17 -14.78
N ALA A 426 -22.25 -7.52 -15.95
CA ALA A 426 -21.09 -7.52 -16.84
C ALA A 426 -19.85 -6.94 -16.17
N LEU A 427 -19.97 -5.78 -15.52
CA LEU A 427 -18.83 -5.14 -14.85
C LEU A 427 -18.40 -5.90 -13.59
N ALA A 428 -19.35 -6.46 -12.82
CA ALA A 428 -19.03 -7.28 -11.65
C ALA A 428 -18.29 -8.56 -12.03
N THR A 429 -18.64 -9.21 -13.16
CA THR A 429 -17.90 -10.37 -13.68
C THR A 429 -16.46 -10.01 -14.01
N GLU A 430 -16.21 -8.85 -14.65
CA GLU A 430 -14.85 -8.38 -14.92
C GLU A 430 -14.05 -8.07 -13.64
N LEU A 431 -14.71 -7.50 -12.63
CA LEU A 431 -14.09 -7.18 -11.34
C LEU A 431 -13.92 -8.39 -10.41
N ALA A 432 -14.58 -9.51 -10.69
CA ALA A 432 -14.45 -10.74 -9.90
C ALA A 432 -13.15 -11.50 -10.21
N ASP A 433 -12.62 -11.34 -11.43
CA ASP A 433 -11.41 -11.99 -11.93
C ASP A 433 -10.26 -10.96 -12.07
N LEU A 434 -9.81 -10.45 -10.93
CA LEU A 434 -8.69 -9.51 -10.87
C LEU A 434 -7.37 -10.27 -10.73
N PRO A 435 -6.35 -9.98 -11.56
CA PRO A 435 -5.02 -10.54 -11.36
C PRO A 435 -4.40 -9.97 -10.09
N ALA A 436 -3.62 -10.78 -9.39
CA ALA A 436 -2.75 -10.32 -8.31
C ALA A 436 -1.34 -10.07 -8.83
N ALA A 437 -0.52 -9.37 -8.03
CA ALA A 437 0.84 -9.05 -8.41
C ALA A 437 1.76 -10.29 -8.43
N ASP A 438 1.33 -11.40 -7.82
CA ASP A 438 2.06 -12.64 -7.62
C ASP A 438 1.20 -13.87 -7.90
N SER A 439 1.82 -14.94 -8.39
CA SER A 439 1.17 -16.23 -8.59
C SER A 439 0.60 -16.78 -7.28
N ASP A 440 -0.51 -17.53 -7.37
CA ASP A 440 -1.29 -18.09 -6.26
C ASP A 440 -1.60 -17.09 -5.11
N THR A 441 -1.78 -15.82 -5.48
CA THR A 441 -2.28 -14.77 -4.58
C THR A 441 -3.70 -14.43 -5.00
N VAL A 442 -4.63 -14.45 -4.05
CA VAL A 442 -6.05 -14.22 -4.31
C VAL A 442 -6.43 -12.78 -3.97
N PRO A 443 -7.16 -12.06 -4.83
CA PRO A 443 -7.70 -10.77 -4.46
C PRO A 443 -8.83 -10.96 -3.43
N ALA A 444 -8.79 -10.22 -2.32
CA ALA A 444 -9.85 -10.19 -1.32
C ALA A 444 -10.39 -8.76 -1.17
N GLN A 445 -11.72 -8.62 -1.25
CA GLN A 445 -12.36 -7.32 -1.08
C GLN A 445 -12.29 -6.91 0.38
N LEU A 446 -11.86 -5.69 0.65
CA LEU A 446 -11.82 -5.15 2.00
C LEU A 446 -13.12 -4.41 2.33
N SER A 447 -13.78 -4.78 3.42
CA SER A 447 -14.99 -4.15 3.94
C SER A 447 -14.75 -3.58 5.34
N PHE A 448 -15.00 -2.28 5.50
CA PHE A 448 -14.70 -1.53 6.72
C PHE A 448 -15.48 -0.21 6.77
N PRO A 449 -15.91 0.24 7.96
CA PRO A 449 -16.50 1.56 8.14
C PRO A 449 -15.43 2.67 7.98
N PRO A 450 -15.79 3.86 7.47
CA PRO A 450 -14.88 5.01 7.47
C PRO A 450 -14.67 5.52 8.90
N LEU A 451 -13.59 6.27 9.12
CA LEU A 451 -13.35 6.96 10.40
C LEU A 451 -14.52 7.89 10.76
N LEU A 452 -14.96 8.70 9.80
CA LEU A 452 -16.11 9.60 9.98
C LEU A 452 -17.38 8.96 9.43
N PRO A 453 -18.42 8.74 10.26
CA PRO A 453 -19.67 8.11 9.83
C PRO A 453 -20.33 8.81 8.63
N GLU A 454 -20.22 10.13 8.55
CA GLU A 454 -20.73 10.93 7.42
C GLU A 454 -20.10 10.62 6.05
N SER A 455 -18.99 9.88 6.02
CA SER A 455 -18.32 9.43 4.80
C SER A 455 -18.76 8.03 4.36
N ALA A 456 -19.66 7.36 5.08
CA ALA A 456 -20.02 5.96 4.82
C ALA A 456 -20.70 5.74 3.46
N HIS A 457 -21.23 6.80 2.84
CA HIS A 457 -21.68 6.71 1.45
C HIS A 457 -20.58 6.40 0.45
N VAL A 458 -19.34 6.78 0.74
CA VAL A 458 -18.20 6.57 -0.15
C VAL A 458 -17.69 5.14 -0.04
N THR A 459 -17.74 4.52 1.15
CA THR A 459 -17.21 3.17 1.39
C THR A 459 -18.14 2.05 0.92
N ARG A 460 -19.42 2.34 0.70
CA ARG A 460 -20.40 1.33 0.32
C ARG A 460 -20.24 0.88 -1.13
N ALA A 461 -19.91 -0.38 -1.32
CA ALA A 461 -19.77 -1.02 -2.62
C ALA A 461 -20.16 -2.50 -2.49
N PRO A 462 -20.92 -3.08 -3.44
CA PRO A 462 -21.34 -4.47 -3.35
C PRO A 462 -20.14 -5.42 -3.31
N GLN A 463 -20.31 -6.59 -2.68
CA GLN A 463 -19.30 -7.64 -2.75
C GLN A 463 -19.25 -8.23 -4.16
N VAL A 464 -18.10 -8.13 -4.83
CA VAL A 464 -17.86 -8.74 -6.15
C VAL A 464 -16.75 -9.78 -6.12
N LEU A 465 -15.77 -9.64 -5.20
CA LEU A 465 -14.73 -10.65 -5.02
C LEU A 465 -15.21 -11.81 -4.14
N PRO A 466 -14.73 -13.05 -4.40
CA PRO A 466 -15.18 -14.24 -3.68
C PRO A 466 -14.75 -14.23 -2.21
N THR A 467 -13.58 -13.66 -1.91
CA THR A 467 -13.04 -13.55 -0.55
C THR A 467 -13.23 -12.13 -0.01
N LEU A 468 -13.67 -12.03 1.23
CA LEU A 468 -13.90 -10.77 1.95
C LEU A 468 -12.91 -10.68 3.12
N ILE A 469 -12.27 -9.54 3.33
CA ILE A 469 -11.63 -9.19 4.60
C ILE A 469 -12.56 -8.19 5.28
N SER A 470 -13.13 -8.57 6.42
CA SER A 470 -13.99 -7.69 7.23
C SER A 470 -13.17 -7.06 8.34
N LEU A 471 -13.39 -5.77 8.61
CA LEU A 471 -12.77 -5.03 9.71
C LEU A 471 -13.82 -4.17 10.41
N GLN A 472 -13.92 -4.25 11.73
CA GLN A 472 -14.84 -3.43 12.53
C GLN A 472 -16.30 -3.52 12.06
N GLU A 473 -16.75 -4.71 11.66
CA GLU A 473 -18.13 -4.95 11.21
C GLU A 473 -18.76 -6.11 11.97
N HIS A 474 -20.09 -6.08 12.05
CA HIS A 474 -20.85 -7.19 12.59
C HIS A 474 -21.06 -8.26 11.51
N CYS A 475 -20.13 -9.20 11.40
CA CYS A 475 -20.20 -10.30 10.45
C CYS A 475 -20.21 -11.66 11.18
N ALA A 476 -21.10 -12.56 10.74
CA ALA A 476 -21.05 -13.95 11.17
C ALA A 476 -19.84 -14.66 10.52
N PRO A 477 -19.17 -15.59 11.21
CA PRO A 477 -18.08 -16.38 10.63
C PRO A 477 -18.54 -17.13 9.38
N LYS A 478 -17.77 -17.04 8.30
CA LYS A 478 -17.97 -17.77 7.04
C LYS A 478 -16.60 -18.11 6.46
N ASP A 479 -16.49 -19.24 5.75
CA ASP A 479 -15.23 -19.69 5.15
C ASP A 479 -14.67 -18.70 4.12
N THR A 480 -15.51 -17.86 3.52
CA THR A 480 -15.11 -16.82 2.55
C THR A 480 -14.73 -15.49 3.20
N VAL A 481 -14.89 -15.35 4.51
CA VAL A 481 -14.60 -14.11 5.26
C VAL A 481 -13.34 -14.31 6.09
N LEU A 482 -12.39 -13.38 5.96
CA LEU A 482 -11.17 -13.25 6.73
C LEU A 482 -11.32 -12.07 7.69
N THR A 483 -10.72 -12.20 8.86
CA THR A 483 -10.58 -11.18 9.90
C THR A 483 -9.09 -10.90 10.15
N PRO A 484 -8.71 -9.85 10.88
CA PRO A 484 -7.31 -9.59 11.22
C PRO A 484 -6.57 -10.76 11.88
N LYS A 485 -7.28 -11.66 12.57
CA LYS A 485 -6.70 -12.81 13.25
C LYS A 485 -6.25 -13.91 12.29
N ASP A 486 -6.90 -14.02 11.14
CA ASP A 486 -6.60 -15.02 10.12
C ASP A 486 -5.37 -14.63 9.28
N LEU A 487 -4.91 -13.38 9.42
CA LEU A 487 -3.92 -12.76 8.55
C LEU A 487 -2.53 -12.69 9.20
N ALA A 488 -1.51 -12.97 8.38
CA ALA A 488 -0.11 -12.77 8.71
C ALA A 488 0.62 -12.04 7.58
N VAL A 489 1.71 -11.36 7.93
CA VAL A 489 2.58 -10.66 6.99
C VAL A 489 3.90 -11.41 6.87
N GLY A 490 4.37 -11.54 5.63
CA GLY A 490 5.63 -12.14 5.26
C GLY A 490 6.50 -11.21 4.43
N CYS A 491 7.76 -11.59 4.26
CA CYS A 491 8.71 -10.93 3.38
C CYS A 491 9.65 -11.96 2.72
N ASP A 492 9.98 -11.78 1.45
CA ASP A 492 10.96 -12.61 0.69
C ASP A 492 12.36 -11.95 0.59
N GLY A 493 12.55 -10.81 1.24
CA GLY A 493 13.74 -9.94 1.16
C GLY A 493 13.65 -8.85 0.09
N ARG A 494 12.74 -8.98 -0.88
CA ARG A 494 12.49 -7.99 -1.94
C ARG A 494 11.16 -7.27 -1.75
N ARG A 495 10.14 -7.96 -1.23
CA ARG A 495 8.76 -7.46 -1.06
C ARG A 495 8.08 -8.06 0.16
N MET A 496 7.09 -7.32 0.63
CA MET A 496 6.14 -7.78 1.64
C MET A 496 4.90 -8.41 0.99
N TYR A 497 4.30 -9.37 1.69
CA TYR A 497 3.07 -10.01 1.25
C TYR A 497 2.14 -10.33 2.44
N LEU A 498 0.85 -10.35 2.17
CA LEU A 498 -0.19 -10.76 3.12
C LEU A 498 -0.57 -12.22 2.85
N ALA A 499 -0.78 -13.00 3.90
CA ALA A 499 -1.17 -14.39 3.81
C ALA A 499 -2.21 -14.77 4.84
N ALA A 500 -2.97 -15.82 4.54
CA ALA A 500 -3.82 -16.54 5.49
C ALA A 500 -3.20 -17.93 5.74
N PRO A 501 -2.30 -18.08 6.74
CA PRO A 501 -1.50 -19.29 6.92
C PRO A 501 -2.33 -20.56 7.09
N GLU A 502 -3.40 -20.50 7.89
CA GLU A 502 -4.34 -21.62 8.11
C GLU A 502 -5.02 -22.09 6.82
N ARG A 503 -5.22 -21.18 5.86
CA ARG A 503 -5.86 -21.47 4.57
C ARG A 503 -4.86 -21.75 3.45
N GLY A 504 -3.55 -21.67 3.72
CA GLY A 504 -2.48 -22.00 2.78
C GLY A 504 -2.36 -21.07 1.56
N HIS A 505 -2.98 -19.89 1.56
CA HIS A 505 -2.95 -18.97 0.41
C HIS A 505 -2.58 -17.54 0.78
N ARG A 506 -2.04 -16.82 -0.21
CA ARG A 506 -1.69 -15.40 -0.12
C ARG A 506 -2.88 -14.54 -0.54
N VAL A 507 -2.96 -13.33 0.01
CA VAL A 507 -4.09 -12.43 -0.21
C VAL A 507 -3.60 -11.06 -0.65
N GLU A 508 -4.33 -10.44 -1.57
CA GLU A 508 -4.16 -9.04 -1.95
C GLU A 508 -5.43 -8.26 -1.61
N ALA A 509 -5.36 -7.34 -0.64
CA ALA A 509 -6.53 -6.60 -0.19
C ALA A 509 -6.92 -5.50 -1.19
N VAL A 510 -8.15 -5.53 -1.69
CA VAL A 510 -8.69 -4.58 -2.66
C VAL A 510 -9.75 -3.70 -2.01
N GLY A 511 -9.45 -2.41 -1.87
CA GLY A 511 -10.42 -1.40 -1.44
C GLY A 511 -11.27 -0.94 -2.63
N MET A 512 -12.50 -1.45 -2.75
CA MET A 512 -13.43 -1.09 -3.85
C MET A 512 -14.22 0.19 -3.58
N ASN A 513 -13.53 1.22 -3.11
CA ASN A 513 -14.10 2.53 -2.86
C ASN A 513 -13.05 3.64 -2.96
N ALA A 514 -13.52 4.85 -3.26
CA ALA A 514 -12.70 6.04 -3.42
C ALA A 514 -12.54 6.84 -2.11
N LEU A 515 -12.54 6.16 -0.94
CA LEU A 515 -12.31 6.83 0.32
C LEU A 515 -10.86 7.31 0.40
N ASN A 516 -10.64 8.54 0.87
CA ASN A 516 -9.29 9.08 1.02
C ASN A 516 -8.51 8.27 2.07
N LEU A 517 -7.49 7.56 1.60
CA LEU A 517 -6.63 6.70 2.39
C LEU A 517 -5.94 7.40 3.57
N HIS A 518 -5.59 8.68 3.42
CA HIS A 518 -4.81 9.41 4.43
C HIS A 518 -5.69 10.02 5.52
N THR A 519 -6.91 10.44 5.18
CA THR A 519 -7.72 11.31 6.05
C THR A 519 -8.99 10.67 6.57
N HIS A 520 -9.55 9.69 5.87
CA HIS A 520 -10.86 9.11 6.20
C HIS A 520 -10.84 7.59 6.39
N THR A 521 -9.80 6.91 5.92
CA THR A 521 -9.65 5.46 6.04
C THR A 521 -9.00 5.06 7.38
N PRO A 522 -9.53 4.05 8.10
CA PRO A 522 -8.87 3.49 9.27
C PRO A 522 -7.44 3.01 8.92
N PRO A 523 -6.43 3.30 9.74
CA PRO A 523 -5.04 2.92 9.48
C PRO A 523 -4.80 1.45 9.17
N LEU A 524 -5.48 0.51 9.86
CA LEU A 524 -5.37 -0.91 9.54
C LEU A 524 -5.91 -1.22 8.13
N ALA A 525 -7.03 -0.61 7.73
CA ALA A 525 -7.56 -0.75 6.39
C ALA A 525 -6.59 -0.17 5.35
N ARG A 526 -6.05 1.04 5.60
CA ARG A 526 -5.03 1.65 4.73
C ARG A 526 -3.81 0.75 4.57
N PHE A 527 -3.29 0.20 5.68
CA PHE A 527 -2.16 -0.72 5.72
C PHE A 527 -2.40 -1.94 4.85
N LEU A 528 -3.55 -2.62 5.01
CA LEU A 528 -3.88 -3.80 4.20
C LEU A 528 -3.98 -3.47 2.71
N ILE A 529 -4.65 -2.37 2.34
CA ILE A 529 -4.76 -1.98 0.93
C ILE A 529 -3.36 -1.69 0.36
N GLU A 530 -2.48 -0.99 1.08
CA GLU A 530 -1.13 -0.60 0.63
C GLU A 530 -0.10 -1.76 0.60
N LEU A 531 -0.14 -2.71 1.54
CA LEU A 531 0.93 -3.67 1.81
C LEU A 531 1.36 -4.52 0.60
N SER A 532 0.44 -5.28 -0.02
CA SER A 532 0.80 -6.23 -1.10
C SER A 532 1.29 -5.52 -2.38
N ARG A 533 1.05 -4.21 -2.49
CA ARG A 533 1.48 -3.37 -3.62
C ARG A 533 2.60 -2.40 -3.25
N ALA A 534 3.14 -2.51 -2.04
CA ALA A 534 4.09 -1.55 -1.49
C ALA A 534 5.37 -1.44 -2.32
N GLN A 535 5.81 -2.54 -2.96
CA GLN A 535 6.99 -2.59 -3.84
C GLN A 535 6.64 -2.56 -5.35
N CYS A 536 5.39 -2.28 -5.71
CA CYS A 536 5.02 -2.00 -7.10
C CYS A 536 5.19 -0.51 -7.42
N ALA A 537 5.32 -0.21 -8.72
CA ALA A 537 5.27 1.14 -9.24
C ALA A 537 3.96 1.82 -8.84
N GLN A 538 4.07 2.99 -8.22
CA GLN A 538 2.90 3.79 -7.88
C GLN A 538 2.52 4.63 -9.09
N VAL A 539 1.52 4.15 -9.85
CA VAL A 539 1.02 4.86 -11.02
C VAL A 539 0.04 5.95 -10.57
N THR A 540 0.34 7.19 -10.90
CA THR A 540 -0.48 8.38 -10.60
C THR A 540 -0.74 9.17 -11.88
N THR A 541 -1.47 10.28 -11.77
CA THR A 541 -1.40 11.33 -12.80
C THR A 541 0.04 11.87 -12.92
N PHE A 542 0.38 12.48 -14.04
CA PHE A 542 1.72 12.99 -14.28
C PHE A 542 2.15 14.01 -13.20
N ASP A 543 3.31 13.78 -12.60
CA ASP A 543 3.87 14.61 -11.54
C ASP A 543 5.05 15.44 -12.07
N TRP A 544 4.89 16.77 -12.04
CA TRP A 544 5.91 17.73 -12.41
C TRP A 544 7.08 17.83 -11.42
N GLY A 545 7.04 17.11 -10.30
CA GLY A 545 8.08 17.11 -9.28
C GLY A 545 8.33 18.52 -8.76
N VAL A 546 9.60 18.90 -8.62
CA VAL A 546 9.95 20.26 -8.15
C VAL A 546 9.50 21.37 -9.12
N ALA A 547 9.35 21.07 -10.42
CA ALA A 547 8.85 22.03 -11.40
C ALA A 547 7.38 22.43 -11.14
N ALA A 548 6.64 21.68 -10.31
CA ALA A 548 5.29 22.05 -9.90
C ALA A 548 5.20 23.42 -9.19
N ALA A 549 6.31 24.01 -8.74
CA ALA A 549 6.35 25.37 -8.20
C ALA A 549 6.36 26.48 -9.28
N MET A 550 6.65 26.13 -10.55
CA MET A 550 6.81 27.12 -11.63
C MET A 550 5.51 27.90 -11.91
N PRO A 551 5.60 29.21 -12.25
CA PRO A 551 4.45 30.05 -12.60
C PRO A 551 3.67 29.56 -13.82
N PHE A 552 4.37 28.94 -14.77
CA PHE A 552 3.81 28.36 -15.97
C PHE A 552 4.38 26.96 -16.17
N LEU A 553 3.52 26.04 -16.60
CA LEU A 553 3.88 24.71 -17.08
C LEU A 553 3.16 24.45 -18.41
N PRO A 554 3.88 23.98 -19.44
CA PRO A 554 3.26 23.64 -20.72
C PRO A 554 2.37 22.39 -20.57
N ARG A 555 1.44 22.22 -21.51
CA ARG A 555 0.75 20.96 -21.74
C ARG A 555 1.79 19.90 -22.12
N LEU A 556 1.73 18.72 -21.52
CA LEU A 556 2.52 17.57 -21.98
C LEU A 556 1.65 16.58 -22.73
N ARG A 557 2.07 16.27 -23.94
CA ARG A 557 1.40 15.29 -24.80
C ARG A 557 2.37 14.18 -25.19
N TYR A 558 1.89 12.95 -25.17
CA TYR A 558 2.56 11.79 -25.73
C TYR A 558 1.59 11.07 -26.67
N GLY A 559 1.93 10.97 -27.95
CA GLY A 559 0.98 10.49 -28.96
C GLY A 559 -0.28 11.37 -28.99
N ARG A 560 -1.47 10.78 -28.76
CA ARG A 560 -2.74 11.52 -28.67
C ARG A 560 -3.13 11.84 -27.23
N THR A 561 -2.33 11.40 -26.26
CA THR A 561 -2.60 11.53 -24.84
C THR A 561 -1.98 12.79 -24.27
N VAL A 562 -2.82 13.71 -23.81
CA VAL A 562 -2.45 14.79 -22.89
C VAL A 562 -2.29 14.20 -21.49
N LEU A 563 -1.02 14.07 -21.06
CA LEU A 563 -0.66 13.56 -19.73
C LEU A 563 -1.01 14.57 -18.64
N THR A 564 -0.85 15.86 -18.94
CA THR A 564 -1.21 16.97 -18.06
C THR A 564 -1.48 18.23 -18.88
N PRO A 565 -2.54 18.99 -18.58
CA PRO A 565 -2.86 20.24 -19.28
C PRO A 565 -1.88 21.35 -18.96
N ALA A 566 -1.82 22.38 -19.81
CA ALA A 566 -1.09 23.61 -19.52
C ALA A 566 -1.63 24.28 -18.25
N ARG A 567 -0.74 24.82 -17.41
CA ARG A 567 -1.06 25.35 -16.08
C ARG A 567 -0.38 26.69 -15.82
N TRP A 568 -1.14 27.63 -15.28
CA TRP A 568 -0.68 28.95 -14.84
C TRP A 568 -0.96 29.15 -13.35
N ARG A 569 -0.02 29.78 -12.65
CA ARG A 569 -0.18 30.26 -11.27
C ARG A 569 -0.28 31.78 -11.32
N LEU A 570 -1.36 32.30 -10.76
CA LEU A 570 -1.62 33.73 -10.65
C LEU A 570 -1.62 34.11 -9.18
N GLU A 571 -0.72 34.99 -8.79
CA GLU A 571 -0.66 35.55 -7.44
C GLU A 571 -1.53 36.80 -7.33
N ALA A 572 -2.20 36.99 -6.20
CA ALA A 572 -3.02 38.18 -5.97
C ALA A 572 -2.22 39.49 -6.03
N SER A 573 -0.91 39.43 -5.74
CA SER A 573 0.02 40.58 -5.82
C SER A 573 0.34 41.02 -7.25
N GLU A 574 0.08 40.17 -8.25
CA GLU A 574 0.27 40.52 -9.67
C GLU A 574 -0.89 41.37 -10.23
N LEU A 575 -1.98 41.53 -9.47
CA LEU A 575 -3.16 42.30 -9.86
C LEU A 575 -3.43 43.46 -8.88
N PRO A 576 -4.15 44.52 -9.32
CA PRO A 576 -4.55 45.61 -8.44
C PRO A 576 -5.34 45.13 -7.21
N GLY A 577 -4.99 45.63 -6.03
CA GLY A 577 -5.66 45.26 -4.78
C GLY A 577 -7.12 45.70 -4.70
N ARG A 578 -7.88 45.10 -3.78
CA ARG A 578 -9.33 45.30 -3.61
C ARG A 578 -9.80 46.76 -3.42
N ALA A 579 -8.92 47.64 -2.96
CA ALA A 579 -9.23 49.07 -2.80
C ALA A 579 -9.32 49.83 -4.12
N ARG A 580 -8.82 49.25 -5.22
CA ARG A 580 -8.84 49.85 -6.56
C ARG A 580 -10.17 49.60 -7.28
N PRO A 581 -10.57 50.48 -8.23
CA PRO A 581 -11.73 50.29 -9.07
C PRO A 581 -11.73 48.95 -9.81
N ARG A 582 -12.93 48.36 -9.97
CA ARG A 582 -13.09 47.07 -10.66
C ARG A 582 -12.57 47.08 -12.11
N ALA A 583 -12.73 48.20 -12.80
CA ALA A 583 -12.27 48.36 -14.18
C ALA A 583 -10.73 48.26 -14.30
N GLU A 584 -9.99 48.78 -13.32
CA GLU A 584 -8.52 48.65 -13.28
C GLU A 584 -8.11 47.19 -13.12
N TRP A 585 -8.82 46.44 -12.26
CA TRP A 585 -8.56 45.02 -12.07
C TRP A 585 -8.86 44.21 -13.34
N ASP A 586 -9.99 44.45 -14.01
CA ASP A 586 -10.35 43.75 -15.24
C ASP A 586 -9.37 44.07 -16.40
N THR A 587 -8.84 45.29 -16.45
CA THR A 587 -7.80 45.70 -17.41
C THR A 587 -6.48 44.98 -17.12
N ALA A 588 -6.01 45.02 -15.88
CA ALA A 588 -4.78 44.34 -15.47
C ALA A 588 -4.84 42.82 -15.68
N LEU A 589 -5.98 42.18 -15.43
CA LEU A 589 -6.16 40.76 -15.74
C LEU A 589 -6.05 40.49 -17.24
N SER A 590 -6.61 41.37 -18.07
CA SER A 590 -6.58 41.23 -19.54
C SER A 590 -5.15 41.38 -20.09
N GLU A 591 -4.39 42.34 -19.55
CA GLU A 591 -2.97 42.53 -19.85
C GLU A 591 -2.12 41.33 -19.39
N TRP A 592 -2.34 40.87 -18.16
CA TRP A 592 -1.66 39.69 -17.62
C TRP A 592 -1.94 38.44 -18.47
N ARG A 593 -3.20 38.25 -18.89
CA ARG A 593 -3.61 37.16 -19.78
C ARG A 593 -2.84 37.21 -21.10
N ALA A 594 -2.77 38.38 -21.73
CA ALA A 594 -2.05 38.57 -22.99
C ALA A 594 -0.55 38.35 -22.83
N GLN A 595 0.05 38.84 -21.74
CA GLN A 595 1.48 38.69 -21.47
C GLN A 595 1.90 37.24 -21.19
N ARG A 596 1.06 36.47 -20.50
CA ARG A 596 1.34 35.09 -20.07
C ARG A 596 0.77 34.01 -20.99
N GLY A 597 0.11 34.40 -22.09
CA GLY A 597 -0.50 33.47 -23.03
C GLY A 597 -1.62 32.61 -22.43
N LEU A 598 -2.32 33.12 -21.40
CA LEU A 598 -3.42 32.37 -20.78
C LEU A 598 -4.64 32.38 -21.73
N PRO A 599 -5.28 31.23 -22.01
CA PRO A 599 -6.46 31.19 -22.86
C PRO A 599 -7.66 31.89 -22.20
N ARG A 600 -8.67 32.23 -23.02
CA ARG A 600 -9.92 32.83 -22.55
C ARG A 600 -10.67 31.93 -21.57
N ARG A 601 -10.72 30.62 -21.85
CA ARG A 601 -11.46 29.62 -21.08
C ARG A 601 -10.49 28.79 -20.27
N VAL A 602 -10.73 28.75 -18.96
CA VAL A 602 -9.83 28.10 -18.00
C VAL A 602 -10.61 27.31 -16.97
N LEU A 603 -9.95 26.35 -16.35
CA LEU A 603 -10.43 25.68 -15.14
C LEU A 603 -9.65 26.24 -13.96
N LEU A 604 -10.35 26.82 -12.98
CA LEU A 604 -9.78 27.13 -11.68
C LEU A 604 -9.74 25.83 -10.85
N VAL A 605 -8.55 25.44 -10.43
CA VAL A 605 -8.29 24.17 -9.73
C VAL A 605 -8.06 24.42 -8.23
N GLU A 606 -8.87 23.76 -7.40
CA GLU A 606 -8.75 23.68 -5.94
C GLU A 606 -8.82 22.20 -5.54
N ASP A 607 -7.69 21.57 -5.26
CA ASP A 607 -7.59 20.12 -5.00
C ASP A 607 -8.24 19.29 -6.13
N ASP A 608 -9.26 18.47 -5.80
CA ASP A 608 -10.05 17.67 -6.74
C ASP A 608 -11.13 18.48 -7.48
N ARG A 609 -11.30 19.77 -7.13
CA ARG A 609 -12.37 20.62 -7.64
C ARG A 609 -11.87 21.46 -8.79
N ARG A 610 -12.58 21.36 -9.90
CA ARG A 610 -12.36 22.19 -11.09
C ARG A 610 -13.60 23.06 -11.31
N LEU A 611 -13.40 24.37 -11.45
CA LEU A 611 -14.45 25.34 -11.77
C LEU A 611 -14.15 25.96 -13.13
N PHE A 612 -15.02 25.72 -14.10
CA PHE A 612 -14.93 26.37 -15.41
C PHE A 612 -15.16 27.88 -15.30
N LEU A 613 -14.30 28.66 -15.95
CA LEU A 613 -14.39 30.10 -16.04
C LEU A 613 -14.14 30.53 -17.49
N ASP A 614 -15.10 31.23 -18.07
CA ASP A 614 -14.89 32.06 -19.25
C ASP A 614 -14.51 33.47 -18.80
N LEU A 615 -13.26 33.89 -19.03
CA LEU A 615 -12.73 35.15 -18.51
C LEU A 615 -13.27 36.39 -19.24
N ASP A 616 -13.99 36.23 -20.36
CA ASP A 616 -14.71 37.34 -21.00
C ASP A 616 -16.02 37.67 -20.26
N GLU A 617 -16.53 36.76 -19.42
CA GLU A 617 -17.72 36.95 -18.60
C GLU A 617 -17.40 37.65 -17.26
N GLY A 618 -18.04 38.79 -17.00
CA GLY A 618 -17.82 39.58 -15.78
C GLY A 618 -18.15 38.82 -14.48
N GLY A 619 -19.16 37.94 -14.53
CA GLY A 619 -19.52 37.07 -13.40
C GLY A 619 -18.43 36.06 -13.04
N HIS A 620 -17.78 35.47 -14.05
CA HIS A 620 -16.68 34.51 -13.85
C HIS A 620 -15.42 35.21 -13.34
N ARG A 621 -15.09 36.38 -13.88
CA ARG A 621 -14.01 37.22 -13.34
C ARG A 621 -14.24 37.61 -11.87
N THR A 622 -15.49 37.79 -11.46
CA THR A 622 -15.83 38.03 -10.05
C THR A 622 -15.59 36.79 -9.17
N LEU A 623 -15.87 35.58 -9.69
CA LEU A 623 -15.56 34.33 -8.99
C LEU A 623 -14.05 34.17 -8.79
N LEU A 624 -13.24 34.48 -9.81
CA LEU A 624 -11.77 34.45 -9.73
C LEU A 624 -11.24 35.46 -8.71
N LEU A 625 -11.70 36.71 -8.77
CA LEU A 625 -11.33 37.74 -7.78
C LEU A 625 -11.63 37.26 -6.35
N ARG A 626 -12.82 36.69 -6.11
CA ARG A 626 -13.21 36.20 -4.79
C ARG A 626 -12.41 35.00 -4.31
N HIS A 627 -11.92 34.18 -5.23
CA HIS A 627 -11.00 33.12 -4.90
C HIS A 627 -9.65 33.71 -4.46
N LEU A 628 -9.07 34.63 -5.25
CA LEU A 628 -7.81 35.32 -4.94
C LEU A 628 -7.88 36.12 -3.63
N ASP A 629 -9.01 36.77 -3.33
CA ASP A 629 -9.24 37.47 -2.05
C ASP A 629 -9.07 36.55 -0.82
N ARG A 630 -9.34 35.25 -0.98
CA ARG A 630 -9.34 34.27 0.12
C ARG A 630 -8.08 33.41 0.14
N ALA A 631 -7.64 32.95 -1.03
CA ALA A 631 -6.55 31.98 -1.17
C ALA A 631 -5.21 32.64 -1.51
N HIS A 632 -5.20 33.93 -1.88
CA HIS A 632 -4.05 34.71 -2.35
C HIS A 632 -3.35 34.21 -3.62
N GLN A 633 -3.62 32.98 -4.04
CA GLN A 633 -3.09 32.36 -5.25
C GLN A 633 -4.20 31.61 -5.99
N ALA A 634 -4.22 31.67 -7.32
CA ALA A 634 -5.07 30.86 -8.18
C ALA A 634 -4.23 29.93 -9.06
N VAL A 635 -4.62 28.65 -9.15
CA VAL A 635 -4.08 27.70 -10.12
C VAL A 635 -5.10 27.53 -11.25
N LEU A 636 -4.71 27.91 -12.46
CA LEU A 636 -5.54 27.85 -13.66
C LEU A 636 -4.98 26.81 -14.61
N THR A 637 -5.82 25.96 -15.17
CA THR A 637 -5.45 25.11 -16.32
C THR A 637 -6.28 25.51 -17.53
N GLU A 638 -5.83 25.15 -18.72
CA GLU A 638 -6.65 25.26 -19.92
C GLU A 638 -7.98 24.50 -19.78
N ALA A 639 -9.03 25.01 -20.41
CA ALA A 639 -10.31 24.35 -20.53
C ALA A 639 -10.49 23.78 -21.94
N PRO A 640 -11.27 22.70 -22.11
CA PRO A 640 -11.52 22.15 -23.43
C PRO A 640 -12.23 23.16 -24.35
N GLU A 641 -11.87 23.11 -25.63
CA GLU A 641 -12.52 23.87 -26.70
C GLU A 641 -14.03 23.53 -26.80
N PRO A 642 -14.88 24.45 -27.30
CA PRO A 642 -16.33 24.23 -27.33
C PRO A 642 -16.73 22.94 -28.06
N GLU A 643 -16.03 22.60 -29.14
CA GLU A 643 -16.30 21.41 -29.95
C GLU A 643 -15.68 20.13 -29.37
N ALA A 644 -14.82 20.22 -28.36
CA ALA A 644 -14.06 19.08 -27.83
C ALA A 644 -14.98 17.93 -27.35
N ASN A 645 -16.16 18.26 -26.82
CA ASN A 645 -17.16 17.28 -26.39
C ASN A 645 -18.20 16.94 -27.47
N GLY A 646 -17.98 17.32 -28.74
CA GLY A 646 -18.95 17.22 -29.82
C GLY A 646 -19.40 15.79 -30.11
N TRP A 647 -18.51 14.79 -30.01
CA TRP A 647 -18.87 13.38 -30.13
C TRP A 647 -19.88 12.92 -29.07
N CYS A 648 -19.90 13.58 -27.91
CA CYS A 648 -20.75 13.27 -26.75
C CYS A 648 -21.95 14.23 -26.65
N GLY A 649 -22.38 14.82 -27.77
CA GLY A 649 -23.48 15.78 -27.82
C GLY A 649 -23.21 17.07 -27.02
N GLY A 650 -21.93 17.46 -26.90
CA GLY A 650 -21.50 18.64 -26.16
C GLY A 650 -21.46 18.47 -24.64
N ARG A 651 -21.75 17.26 -24.11
CA ARG A 651 -21.79 17.00 -22.67
C ARG A 651 -20.39 16.78 -22.10
N ALA A 652 -20.09 17.46 -20.99
CA ALA A 652 -18.92 17.13 -20.20
C ALA A 652 -19.03 15.68 -19.69
N HIS A 653 -17.96 14.92 -19.85
CA HIS A 653 -17.91 13.51 -19.48
C HIS A 653 -16.55 13.17 -18.83
N GLU A 654 -16.50 12.04 -18.14
CA GLU A 654 -15.28 11.41 -17.66
C GLU A 654 -15.52 9.90 -17.76
N ILE A 655 -14.58 9.17 -18.36
CA ILE A 655 -14.67 7.74 -18.59
C ILE A 655 -13.64 7.08 -17.69
N VAL A 656 -14.09 6.24 -16.76
CA VAL A 656 -13.20 5.47 -15.88
C VAL A 656 -13.07 4.06 -16.43
N VAL A 657 -11.86 3.64 -16.74
CA VAL A 657 -11.57 2.33 -17.33
C VAL A 657 -10.70 1.51 -16.37
N PRO A 658 -11.23 0.39 -15.82
CA PRO A 658 -10.42 -0.60 -15.16
C PRO A 658 -9.47 -1.28 -16.15
N LEU A 659 -8.20 -1.42 -15.78
CA LEU A 659 -7.14 -2.03 -16.58
C LEU A 659 -6.51 -3.17 -15.79
N LYS A 660 -6.21 -4.27 -16.48
CA LYS A 660 -5.53 -5.47 -15.95
C LYS A 660 -4.18 -5.61 -16.66
N ALA A 661 -3.12 -5.89 -15.91
CA ALA A 661 -1.81 -6.19 -16.47
C ALA A 661 -1.84 -7.57 -17.14
N THR A 662 -1.28 -7.66 -18.34
CA THR A 662 -1.19 -8.91 -19.12
C THR A 662 0.18 -9.56 -19.04
N ARG A 663 1.16 -8.89 -18.42
CA ARG A 663 2.51 -9.41 -18.23
C ARG A 663 2.54 -10.37 -17.04
N PRO A 664 3.24 -11.52 -17.13
CA PRO A 664 3.42 -12.39 -15.98
C PRO A 664 4.25 -11.70 -14.89
N PRO A 665 4.13 -12.13 -13.62
CA PRO A 665 5.00 -11.66 -12.54
C PRO A 665 6.47 -11.83 -12.92
N SER A 666 7.26 -10.75 -12.81
CA SER A 666 8.69 -10.77 -13.17
C SER A 666 9.60 -11.26 -12.05
N TRP A 667 9.08 -11.39 -10.83
CA TRP A 667 9.84 -11.74 -9.63
C TRP A 667 9.64 -13.21 -9.26
N PRO A 668 10.60 -13.84 -8.56
CA PRO A 668 10.51 -15.24 -8.15
C PRO A 668 9.22 -15.54 -7.38
N PRO A 669 8.68 -16.77 -7.47
CA PRO A 669 7.45 -17.12 -6.79
C PRO A 669 7.59 -16.95 -5.27
N LEU A 670 6.51 -16.50 -4.63
CA LEU A 670 6.49 -16.39 -3.18
C LEU A 670 6.36 -17.77 -2.53
N PRO A 671 7.03 -18.01 -1.40
CA PRO A 671 6.87 -19.23 -0.62
C PRO A 671 5.41 -19.51 -0.23
N VAL A 672 5.04 -20.79 -0.16
CA VAL A 672 3.70 -21.21 0.25
C VAL A 672 3.46 -20.83 1.72
N PRO A 673 2.32 -20.18 2.06
CA PRO A 673 1.95 -19.91 3.45
C PRO A 673 1.69 -21.18 4.23
N THR A 674 2.14 -21.23 5.48
CA THR A 674 1.87 -22.33 6.41
C THR A 674 2.03 -21.84 7.85
N GLU A 675 1.26 -22.43 8.76
CA GLU A 675 1.40 -22.20 10.20
C GLU A 675 2.78 -22.64 10.74
N ALA A 676 3.45 -23.59 10.08
CA ALA A 676 4.79 -24.03 10.46
C ALA A 676 5.84 -22.90 10.40
N ARG A 677 5.54 -21.81 9.68
CA ARG A 677 6.39 -20.62 9.54
C ARG A 677 5.90 -19.43 10.37
N ALA A 678 4.87 -19.61 11.18
CA ALA A 678 4.33 -18.58 12.06
C ALA A 678 5.38 -18.11 13.08
N LEU A 679 5.33 -16.82 13.40
CA LEU A 679 6.18 -16.24 14.44
C LEU A 679 5.96 -16.99 15.77
N SER A 680 7.05 -17.44 16.38
CA SER A 680 7.04 -18.05 17.70
C SER A 680 7.97 -17.32 18.68
N SER A 681 7.68 -17.44 19.97
CA SER A 681 8.55 -16.88 21.04
C SER A 681 9.96 -17.49 21.02
N ALA A 682 10.12 -18.70 20.48
CA ALA A 682 11.41 -19.37 20.32
C ALA A 682 12.36 -18.63 19.34
N GLN A 683 11.83 -17.72 18.52
CA GLN A 683 12.65 -16.91 17.61
C GLN A 683 13.32 -15.73 18.30
N LEU A 684 12.80 -15.25 19.43
CA LEU A 684 13.32 -14.07 20.11
C LEU A 684 14.43 -14.47 21.11
N GLN A 685 15.62 -13.93 20.91
CA GLN A 685 16.76 -14.14 21.80
C GLN A 685 17.17 -12.81 22.48
N THR A 686 16.50 -12.48 23.57
CA THR A 686 16.71 -11.25 24.34
C THR A 686 18.02 -11.29 25.13
N PRO A 687 18.79 -10.18 25.17
CA PRO A 687 20.00 -10.08 25.99
C PRO A 687 19.74 -10.48 27.46
N ALA A 688 20.69 -11.20 28.06
CA ALA A 688 20.63 -11.75 29.42
C ALA A 688 19.49 -12.75 29.73
N ALA A 689 18.58 -13.02 28.80
CA ALA A 689 17.50 -13.99 28.97
C ALA A 689 17.68 -15.27 28.13
N SER A 690 18.55 -15.22 27.12
CA SER A 690 18.76 -16.28 26.14
C SER A 690 20.16 -16.90 26.20
N SER A 691 20.33 -18.05 25.55
CA SER A 691 21.59 -18.79 25.45
C SER A 691 22.52 -18.30 24.33
N VAL A 692 22.26 -17.11 23.76
CA VAL A 692 23.10 -16.48 22.74
C VAL A 692 23.28 -15.01 23.10
N LEU A 693 24.52 -14.54 23.03
CA LEU A 693 24.87 -13.13 23.08
C LEU A 693 25.19 -12.66 21.67
N LEU A 694 24.47 -11.65 21.19
CA LEU A 694 24.76 -10.97 19.93
C LEU A 694 25.50 -9.66 20.23
N ALA A 695 26.72 -9.53 19.73
CA ALA A 695 27.52 -8.31 19.76
C ALA A 695 27.54 -7.67 18.37
N ALA A 696 27.05 -6.44 18.26
CA ALA A 696 27.13 -5.62 17.06
C ALA A 696 28.31 -4.65 17.18
N LEU A 697 29.33 -4.85 16.35
CA LEU A 697 30.61 -4.13 16.36
C LEU A 697 30.64 -3.12 15.21
N TYR A 698 30.57 -1.83 15.54
CA TYR A 698 30.59 -0.74 14.57
C TYR A 698 32.01 -0.21 14.37
N GLY A 699 32.38 0.10 13.13
CA GLY A 699 33.70 0.61 12.75
C GLY A 699 33.83 0.79 11.23
N ASP A 700 35.01 1.15 10.73
CA ASP A 700 35.26 1.26 9.28
C ASP A 700 35.18 -0.14 8.63
N PRO A 701 34.32 -0.35 7.61
CA PRO A 701 34.21 -1.62 6.89
C PRO A 701 35.54 -2.16 6.36
N ARG A 702 36.48 -1.28 6.00
CA ARG A 702 37.82 -1.65 5.49
C ARG A 702 38.71 -2.32 6.55
N ARG A 703 38.29 -2.30 7.81
CA ARG A 703 39.00 -2.95 8.94
C ARG A 703 38.32 -4.24 9.40
N GLN A 704 37.18 -4.62 8.81
CA GLN A 704 36.47 -5.84 9.24
C GLN A 704 37.30 -7.11 9.00
N ASP A 705 37.97 -7.25 7.86
CA ASP A 705 38.87 -8.38 7.60
C ASP A 705 39.99 -8.49 8.65
N LEU A 706 40.54 -7.35 9.09
CA LEU A 706 41.55 -7.27 10.14
C LEU A 706 40.98 -7.70 11.50
N LEU A 707 39.80 -7.20 11.86
CA LEU A 707 39.11 -7.58 13.09
C LEU A 707 38.84 -9.10 13.13
N LEU A 708 38.31 -9.64 12.03
CA LEU A 708 37.99 -11.06 11.88
C LEU A 708 39.26 -11.92 11.98
N SER A 709 40.34 -11.58 11.26
CA SER A 709 41.55 -12.42 11.20
C SER A 709 42.47 -12.30 12.42
N GLN A 710 42.60 -11.11 13.02
CA GLN A 710 43.62 -10.85 14.05
C GLN A 710 43.08 -10.66 15.46
N HIS A 711 41.82 -10.22 15.63
CA HIS A 711 41.31 -9.83 16.94
C HIS A 711 40.21 -10.75 17.48
N ILE A 712 39.30 -11.23 16.64
CA ILE A 712 38.24 -12.15 17.07
C ILE A 712 38.81 -13.49 17.59
N PRO A 713 39.81 -14.13 16.96
CA PRO A 713 40.35 -15.39 17.48
C PRO A 713 40.80 -15.28 18.94
N GLY A 714 41.52 -14.20 19.28
CA GLY A 714 41.93 -13.93 20.67
C GLY A 714 40.78 -13.56 21.62
N LEU A 715 39.66 -13.03 21.12
CA LEU A 715 38.44 -12.89 21.94
C LEU A 715 37.81 -14.25 22.23
N ILE A 716 37.65 -15.08 21.21
CA ILE A 716 37.01 -16.41 21.33
C ILE A 716 37.83 -17.31 22.26
N GLU A 717 39.16 -17.26 22.17
CA GLU A 717 40.06 -17.96 23.09
C GLU A 717 39.88 -17.49 24.55
N ARG A 718 39.85 -16.17 24.79
CA ARG A 718 39.60 -15.59 26.13
C ARG A 718 38.23 -15.95 26.72
N LEU A 719 37.27 -16.31 25.88
CA LEU A 719 35.94 -16.77 26.28
C LEU A 719 35.86 -18.28 26.47
N GLY A 720 36.96 -19.03 26.28
CA GLY A 720 37.00 -20.48 26.42
C GLY A 720 36.48 -21.24 25.19
N ASN A 721 36.69 -20.68 23.99
CA ASN A 721 36.28 -21.26 22.71
C ASN A 721 34.77 -21.63 22.62
N PRO A 722 33.86 -20.69 22.94
CA PRO A 722 32.43 -20.93 22.77
C PRO A 722 32.09 -21.12 21.28
N ARG A 723 30.96 -21.81 21.02
CA ARG A 723 30.40 -21.86 19.66
C ARG A 723 30.01 -20.45 19.22
N TRP A 724 30.42 -20.05 18.02
CA TRP A 724 30.17 -18.69 17.54
C TRP A 724 30.13 -18.63 16.02
N TRP A 725 29.49 -17.58 15.50
CA TRP A 725 29.51 -17.25 14.08
C TRP A 725 29.35 -15.75 13.89
N PHE A 726 29.63 -15.27 12.68
CA PHE A 726 29.44 -13.87 12.36
C PHE A 726 28.70 -13.68 11.04
N ILE A 727 28.25 -12.45 10.83
CA ILE A 727 27.82 -11.93 9.54
C ILE A 727 28.18 -10.44 9.45
N ARG A 728 28.57 -9.96 8.26
CA ARG A 728 28.65 -8.53 8.00
C ARG A 728 27.23 -8.01 7.82
N PHE A 729 26.88 -6.88 8.42
CA PHE A 729 25.52 -6.36 8.39
C PHE A 729 25.56 -4.86 8.08
N ARG A 730 24.40 -4.30 7.73
CA ARG A 730 24.24 -2.87 7.48
C ARG A 730 22.90 -2.41 8.04
N ASP A 731 22.90 -1.62 9.12
CA ASP A 731 21.77 -0.73 9.42
C ASP A 731 22.06 0.30 10.55
N PRO A 732 21.90 1.63 10.31
CA PRO A 732 22.01 2.27 9.00
C PRO A 732 23.44 2.11 8.42
N ASP A 733 24.42 1.89 9.30
CA ASP A 733 25.84 1.77 9.00
C ASP A 733 26.30 0.30 8.99
N GLN A 734 27.37 0.03 8.23
CA GLN A 734 27.97 -1.29 8.16
C GLN A 734 28.66 -1.67 9.48
N HIS A 735 28.39 -2.87 9.97
CA HIS A 735 28.91 -3.40 11.24
C HIS A 735 29.05 -4.92 11.18
N LEU A 736 29.82 -5.50 12.10
CA LEU A 736 29.89 -6.96 12.29
C LEU A 736 28.89 -7.40 13.35
N ARG A 737 28.10 -8.43 13.07
CA ARG A 737 27.24 -9.11 14.05
C ARG A 737 27.89 -10.43 14.43
N VAL A 738 28.41 -10.50 15.65
CA VAL A 738 29.04 -11.71 16.20
C VAL A 738 28.08 -12.35 17.20
N ARG A 739 27.68 -13.60 16.97
CA ARG A 739 26.83 -14.37 17.87
C ARG A 739 27.67 -15.38 18.61
N ILE A 740 27.57 -15.38 19.93
CA ILE A 740 28.34 -16.21 20.85
C ILE A 740 27.36 -17.04 21.66
N ALA A 741 27.43 -18.37 21.54
CA ALA A 741 26.64 -19.28 22.34
C ALA A 741 27.10 -19.23 23.80
N LEU A 742 26.15 -19.19 24.71
CA LEU A 742 26.36 -19.19 26.14
C LEU A 742 26.05 -20.59 26.69
N PRO A 743 26.90 -21.15 27.57
CA PRO A 743 26.61 -22.41 28.24
C PRO A 743 25.33 -22.35 29.07
N ASP A 744 25.10 -21.20 29.71
CA ASP A 744 23.88 -20.89 30.46
C ASP A 744 23.57 -19.39 30.42
N ARG A 745 22.29 -18.99 30.46
CA ARG A 745 21.87 -17.59 30.44
C ARG A 745 22.50 -16.72 31.55
N ARG A 746 22.86 -17.31 32.71
CA ARG A 746 23.52 -16.59 33.81
C ARG A 746 24.94 -16.13 33.46
N THR A 747 25.58 -16.75 32.47
CA THR A 747 26.93 -16.36 32.02
C THR A 747 26.95 -15.09 31.17
N PHE A 748 25.79 -14.57 30.74
CA PHE A 748 25.70 -13.36 29.91
C PHE A 748 26.50 -12.19 30.48
N ALA A 749 26.34 -11.89 31.78
CA ALA A 749 27.02 -10.75 32.41
C ALA A 749 28.55 -10.92 32.42
N GLN A 750 29.06 -12.14 32.57
CA GLN A 750 30.49 -12.42 32.51
C GLN A 750 31.01 -12.27 31.07
N THR A 751 30.35 -12.91 30.10
CA THR A 751 30.73 -12.82 28.69
C THR A 751 30.67 -11.38 28.18
N ALA A 752 29.61 -10.63 28.50
CA ALA A 752 29.46 -9.23 28.10
C ALA A 752 30.56 -8.35 28.71
N ARG A 753 30.97 -8.57 29.97
CA ARG A 753 32.11 -7.84 30.55
C ARG A 753 33.40 -8.09 29.77
N THR A 754 33.69 -9.33 29.43
CA THR A 754 34.89 -9.68 28.65
C THR A 754 34.86 -9.09 27.25
N VAL A 755 33.72 -9.18 26.55
CA VAL A 755 33.53 -8.61 25.21
C VAL A 755 33.62 -7.08 25.25
N SER A 756 33.02 -6.42 26.24
CA SER A 756 33.09 -4.97 26.38
C SER A 756 34.50 -4.47 26.68
N ALA A 757 35.24 -5.13 27.58
CA ALA A 757 36.64 -4.77 27.86
C ALA A 757 37.52 -4.91 26.61
N TRP A 758 37.36 -6.01 25.87
CA TRP A 758 38.05 -6.19 24.58
C TRP A 758 37.68 -5.12 23.54
N ALA A 759 36.40 -4.76 23.45
CA ALA A 759 35.96 -3.75 22.50
C ALA A 759 36.49 -2.35 22.87
N ASP A 760 36.63 -2.05 24.17
CA ASP A 760 37.26 -0.83 24.66
C ASP A 760 38.74 -0.76 24.26
N ASP A 761 39.49 -1.86 24.37
CA ASP A 761 40.88 -1.94 23.89
C ASP A 761 40.97 -1.63 22.39
N LEU A 762 40.06 -2.20 21.59
CA LEU A 762 40.00 -1.94 20.14
C LEU A 762 39.58 -0.51 19.80
N ARG A 763 38.67 0.08 20.58
CA ARG A 763 38.31 1.49 20.43
C ARG A 763 39.50 2.40 20.73
N ASN A 764 40.24 2.13 21.81
CA ASN A 764 41.45 2.87 22.15
C ASN A 764 42.54 2.73 21.07
N GLY A 765 42.58 1.58 20.38
CA GLY A 765 43.41 1.35 19.20
C GLY A 765 42.86 1.91 17.88
N GLY A 766 41.70 2.57 17.87
CA GLY A 766 41.09 3.16 16.68
C GLY A 766 40.46 2.17 15.69
N LEU A 767 40.18 0.93 16.11
CA LEU A 767 39.64 -0.13 15.26
C LEU A 767 38.12 -0.30 15.37
N LEU A 768 37.53 0.10 16.49
CA LEU A 768 36.08 0.10 16.71
C LEU A 768 35.58 1.50 17.08
N ALA A 769 34.34 1.79 16.70
CA ALA A 769 33.62 3.02 17.02
C ALA A 769 32.58 2.81 18.12
N ASP A 770 31.80 1.72 18.07
CA ASP A 770 30.70 1.43 19.00
C ASP A 770 30.48 -0.08 19.16
N LEU A 771 29.90 -0.49 20.29
CA LEU A 771 29.50 -1.87 20.60
C LEU A 771 28.07 -1.87 21.15
N ARG A 772 27.20 -2.72 20.57
CA ARG A 772 25.83 -2.90 21.06
C ARG A 772 25.51 -4.37 21.30
N TYR A 773 24.60 -4.63 22.23
CA TYR A 773 24.05 -5.95 22.51
C TYR A 773 22.55 -6.02 22.14
N PRO A 774 22.19 -6.06 20.84
CA PRO A 774 20.80 -6.12 20.42
C PRO A 774 20.18 -7.50 20.66
N THR A 775 18.84 -7.57 20.63
CA THR A 775 18.09 -8.83 20.54
C THR A 775 18.46 -9.55 19.24
N SER A 776 18.75 -10.85 19.34
CA SER A 776 18.94 -11.72 18.18
C SER A 776 17.61 -12.37 17.81
N TYR A 777 17.33 -12.47 16.52
CA TYR A 777 16.13 -13.14 16.00
C TYR A 777 16.55 -14.36 15.19
N ARG A 778 15.97 -15.52 15.49
CA ARG A 778 16.16 -16.75 14.71
C ARG A 778 15.27 -16.70 13.47
N GLU A 779 15.88 -16.78 12.31
CA GLU A 779 15.21 -16.75 11.00
C GLU A 779 14.57 -18.11 10.66
N MET A 780 13.74 -18.66 11.56
CA MET A 780 13.16 -20.01 11.39
C MET A 780 12.26 -20.13 10.16
N GLY A 781 11.65 -19.01 9.71
CA GLY A 781 10.86 -19.00 8.47
C GLY A 781 11.68 -19.17 7.19
N ARG A 782 13.02 -19.04 7.29
CA ARG A 782 14.00 -19.19 6.22
C ARG A 782 14.75 -20.53 6.31
N TRP A 783 15.14 -20.94 7.52
CA TRP A 783 16.04 -22.07 7.74
C TRP A 783 15.38 -23.32 8.33
N GLY A 784 14.11 -23.22 8.72
CA GLY A 784 13.40 -24.24 9.47
C GLY A 784 13.49 -24.02 10.98
N SER A 785 12.69 -24.77 11.72
CA SER A 785 12.64 -24.76 13.19
C SER A 785 13.37 -25.98 13.77
N GLY A 786 13.25 -26.22 15.08
CA GLY A 786 13.71 -27.47 15.70
C GLY A 786 15.15 -27.87 15.35
N ALA A 787 15.32 -29.13 14.94
CA ALA A 787 16.62 -29.70 14.61
C ALA A 787 17.19 -29.11 13.30
N ALA A 788 16.33 -28.70 12.38
CA ALA A 788 16.76 -28.03 11.15
C ALA A 788 17.45 -26.69 11.44
N TRP A 789 16.93 -25.90 12.40
CA TRP A 789 17.56 -24.65 12.84
C TRP A 789 18.95 -24.90 13.44
N GLU A 790 19.09 -25.92 14.30
CA GLU A 790 20.38 -26.27 14.91
C GLU A 790 21.41 -26.68 13.84
N ALA A 791 21.02 -27.52 12.88
CA ALA A 791 21.87 -27.88 11.76
C ALA A 791 22.23 -26.67 10.86
N ALA A 792 21.32 -25.71 10.68
CA ALA A 792 21.62 -24.46 9.97
C ALA A 792 22.62 -23.58 10.74
N GLU A 793 22.51 -23.48 12.07
CA GLU A 793 23.51 -22.79 12.90
C GLU A 793 24.89 -23.47 12.77
N ASP A 794 24.95 -24.80 12.67
CA ASP A 794 26.20 -25.54 12.44
C ASP A 794 26.86 -25.15 11.11
N VAL A 795 26.07 -25.00 10.05
CA VAL A 795 26.53 -24.47 8.76
C VAL A 795 27.05 -23.04 8.92
N PHE A 796 26.38 -22.17 9.66
CA PHE A 796 26.84 -20.78 9.87
C PHE A 796 28.16 -20.69 10.60
N ARG A 797 28.36 -21.56 11.59
CA ARG A 797 29.61 -21.66 12.34
C ARG A 797 30.73 -22.17 11.45
N ALA A 798 30.51 -23.28 10.75
CA ALA A 798 31.51 -23.86 9.87
C ALA A 798 31.88 -22.94 8.69
N ASP A 799 30.91 -22.22 8.12
CA ASP A 799 31.18 -21.23 7.07
C ASP A 799 31.93 -19.99 7.60
N SER A 800 31.66 -19.58 8.85
CA SER A 800 32.46 -18.54 9.51
C SER A 800 33.92 -18.98 9.69
N HIS A 801 34.15 -20.23 10.09
CA HIS A 801 35.49 -20.82 10.20
C HIS A 801 36.20 -20.92 8.84
N ALA A 802 35.49 -21.34 7.78
CA ALA A 802 36.04 -21.40 6.43
C ALA A 802 36.51 -20.01 5.93
N VAL A 803 35.71 -18.96 6.16
CA VAL A 803 36.11 -17.58 5.82
C VAL A 803 37.30 -17.12 6.66
N LEU A 804 37.36 -17.47 7.95
CA LEU A 804 38.50 -17.10 8.80
C LEU A 804 39.79 -17.78 8.37
N ALA A 805 39.76 -19.07 8.05
CA ALA A 805 40.92 -19.81 7.54
C ALA A 805 41.47 -19.14 6.27
N GLN A 806 40.58 -18.66 5.39
CA GLN A 806 40.98 -17.86 4.23
C GLN A 806 41.56 -16.50 4.64
N LEU A 807 40.97 -15.84 5.63
CA LEU A 807 41.40 -14.51 6.04
C LEU A 807 42.77 -14.51 6.75
N THR A 808 43.17 -15.64 7.34
CA THR A 808 44.48 -15.84 7.98
C THR A 808 45.61 -16.10 6.98
N GLU A 809 45.30 -16.47 5.73
CA GLU A 809 46.31 -16.65 4.69
C GLU A 809 46.84 -15.29 4.21
N PRO A 810 48.17 -15.03 4.33
CA PRO A 810 48.77 -13.73 3.97
C PRO A 810 48.76 -13.48 2.45
N GLN A 811 48.74 -14.55 1.66
CA GLN A 811 48.57 -14.50 0.22
C GLN A 811 47.43 -15.42 -0.17
N ARG A 812 46.52 -14.91 -0.99
CA ARG A 812 45.33 -15.62 -1.46
C ARG A 812 44.89 -15.10 -2.83
N PRO A 813 44.16 -15.90 -3.61
CA PRO A 813 43.58 -15.45 -4.88
C PRO A 813 42.65 -14.23 -4.72
N ALA A 814 42.29 -13.62 -5.86
CA ALA A 814 41.38 -12.48 -5.87
C ALA A 814 40.01 -12.82 -5.23
N GLN A 815 39.42 -11.86 -4.51
CA GLN A 815 38.18 -12.05 -3.74
C GLN A 815 37.04 -12.65 -4.58
N ARG A 816 36.76 -12.11 -5.78
CA ARG A 816 35.72 -12.64 -6.68
C ARG A 816 35.94 -14.10 -7.06
N THR A 817 37.20 -14.47 -7.29
CA THR A 817 37.60 -15.84 -7.64
C THR A 817 37.32 -16.79 -6.48
N LEU A 818 37.67 -16.40 -5.26
CA LEU A 818 37.40 -17.19 -4.06
C LEU A 818 35.90 -17.31 -3.80
N VAL A 819 35.14 -16.23 -3.91
CA VAL A 819 33.67 -16.29 -3.78
C VAL A 819 33.09 -17.29 -4.79
N ALA A 820 33.49 -17.24 -6.06
CA ALA A 820 33.03 -18.18 -7.07
C ALA A 820 33.38 -19.63 -6.73
N ALA A 821 34.59 -19.89 -6.22
CA ALA A 821 35.01 -21.22 -5.79
C ALA A 821 34.21 -21.71 -4.57
N HIS A 822 34.02 -20.86 -3.55
CA HIS A 822 33.19 -21.17 -2.40
C HIS A 822 31.72 -21.42 -2.80
N THR A 823 31.17 -20.67 -3.76
CA THR A 823 29.82 -20.88 -4.30
C THR A 823 29.71 -22.28 -4.90
N VAL A 824 30.65 -22.69 -5.75
CA VAL A 824 30.67 -24.04 -6.33
C VAL A 824 30.79 -25.11 -5.23
N ALA A 825 31.66 -24.90 -4.23
CA ALA A 825 31.83 -25.83 -3.11
C ALA A 825 30.57 -25.99 -2.26
N ILE A 826 29.92 -24.88 -1.88
CA ILE A 826 28.68 -24.89 -1.09
C ILE A 826 27.57 -25.64 -1.82
N VAL A 827 27.36 -25.34 -3.11
CA VAL A 827 26.34 -26.04 -3.90
C VAL A 827 26.68 -27.53 -3.99
N SER A 828 27.94 -27.88 -4.25
CA SER A 828 28.39 -29.27 -4.39
C SER A 828 28.19 -30.07 -3.10
N ALA A 829 28.57 -29.51 -1.96
CA ALA A 829 28.39 -30.14 -0.66
C ALA A 829 26.90 -30.25 -0.26
N PHE A 830 26.10 -29.21 -0.53
CA PHE A 830 24.69 -29.20 -0.18
C PHE A 830 23.86 -30.18 -1.02
N VAL A 831 24.13 -30.32 -2.32
CA VAL A 831 23.39 -31.26 -3.18
C VAL A 831 24.01 -32.67 -3.21
N GLY A 832 25.24 -32.83 -2.70
CA GLY A 832 25.95 -34.11 -2.62
C GLY A 832 26.51 -34.63 -3.95
N SER A 833 26.47 -33.83 -5.02
CA SER A 833 26.98 -34.22 -6.35
C SER A 833 27.48 -33.01 -7.13
N THR A 834 28.74 -33.05 -7.56
CA THR A 834 29.36 -32.02 -8.40
C THR A 834 28.58 -31.82 -9.70
N GLU A 835 28.13 -32.89 -10.35
CA GLU A 835 27.41 -32.78 -11.62
C GLU A 835 26.06 -32.05 -11.44
N VAL A 836 25.32 -32.41 -10.40
CA VAL A 836 24.05 -31.75 -10.05
C VAL A 836 24.29 -30.28 -9.68
N ALA A 837 25.37 -29.99 -8.95
CA ALA A 837 25.74 -28.64 -8.56
C ALA A 837 26.05 -27.74 -9.75
N MET A 838 26.82 -28.24 -10.73
CA MET A 838 27.14 -27.47 -11.94
C MET A 838 25.90 -27.20 -12.79
N ARG A 839 25.00 -28.19 -12.90
CA ARG A 839 23.71 -28.00 -13.57
C ARG A 839 22.85 -26.97 -12.85
N TRP A 840 22.75 -27.08 -11.52
CA TRP A 840 22.00 -26.13 -10.71
C TRP A 840 22.50 -24.69 -10.91
N LEU A 841 23.81 -24.46 -10.86
CA LEU A 841 24.41 -23.14 -11.11
C LEU A 841 24.16 -22.64 -12.54
N ALA A 842 24.19 -23.52 -13.53
CA ALA A 842 23.92 -23.16 -14.93
C ALA A 842 22.46 -22.72 -15.15
N ASP A 843 21.53 -23.37 -14.46
CA ASP A 843 20.08 -23.22 -14.61
C ASP A 843 19.49 -22.09 -13.75
N HIS A 844 20.02 -21.88 -12.54
CA HIS A 844 19.43 -20.95 -11.55
C HIS A 844 20.13 -19.59 -11.46
N VAL A 845 21.36 -19.47 -11.97
CA VAL A 845 22.09 -18.18 -12.00
C VAL A 845 21.88 -17.50 -13.35
N SER A 846 21.69 -16.17 -13.32
CA SER A 846 21.53 -15.35 -14.52
C SER A 846 22.68 -15.56 -15.52
N PRO A 847 22.38 -15.71 -16.83
CA PRO A 847 23.40 -15.82 -17.87
C PRO A 847 24.08 -14.49 -18.19
N THR A 848 23.57 -13.37 -17.68
CA THR A 848 24.05 -12.02 -18.00
C THR A 848 24.77 -11.44 -16.80
N ALA A 849 26.01 -11.00 -16.99
CA ALA A 849 26.74 -10.27 -15.97
C ALA A 849 26.16 -8.85 -15.82
N PRO A 850 25.91 -8.36 -14.60
CA PRO A 850 25.39 -7.00 -14.38
C PRO A 850 26.44 -5.91 -14.72
N ALA A 851 27.72 -6.28 -14.80
CA ALA A 851 28.82 -5.41 -15.16
C ALA A 851 29.91 -6.16 -15.94
N SER A 852 30.73 -5.41 -16.68
CA SER A 852 31.87 -5.97 -17.41
C SER A 852 32.93 -6.52 -16.43
N VAL A 853 33.33 -7.78 -16.64
CA VAL A 853 34.43 -8.42 -15.88
C VAL A 853 35.70 -8.47 -16.73
N PRO A 854 36.84 -7.97 -16.24
CA PRO A 854 38.11 -8.06 -16.96
C PRO A 854 38.50 -9.51 -17.29
N ARG A 855 38.97 -9.75 -18.51
CA ARG A 855 39.32 -11.09 -19.00
C ARG A 855 40.30 -11.87 -18.10
N PRO A 856 41.37 -11.27 -17.53
CA PRO A 856 42.27 -11.98 -16.62
C PRO A 856 41.55 -12.52 -15.37
N GLN A 857 40.69 -11.70 -14.77
CA GLN A 857 39.91 -12.07 -13.60
C GLN A 857 38.90 -13.17 -13.93
N PHE A 858 38.21 -13.07 -15.07
CA PHE A 858 37.30 -14.11 -15.54
C PHE A 858 38.01 -15.45 -15.76
N SER A 859 39.16 -15.44 -16.44
CA SER A 859 39.94 -16.66 -16.71
C SER A 859 40.48 -17.30 -15.43
N GLU A 860 40.93 -16.48 -14.47
CA GLU A 860 41.37 -16.96 -13.17
C GLU A 860 40.21 -17.60 -12.38
N ALA A 861 39.06 -16.92 -12.29
CA ALA A 861 37.88 -17.43 -11.60
C ALA A 861 37.41 -18.78 -12.17
N VAL A 862 37.30 -18.89 -13.50
CA VAL A 862 36.91 -20.15 -14.16
C VAL A 862 37.95 -21.26 -13.97
N ARG A 863 39.24 -20.93 -13.88
CA ARG A 863 40.31 -21.91 -13.65
C ARG A 863 40.30 -22.44 -12.22
N LEU A 864 40.16 -21.55 -11.23
CA LEU A 864 40.30 -21.87 -9.82
C LEU A 864 38.99 -22.35 -9.17
N ALA A 865 37.82 -21.93 -9.67
CA ALA A 865 36.51 -22.45 -9.23
C ALA A 865 36.18 -23.80 -9.91
N ASN A 866 37.16 -24.70 -9.99
CA ASN A 866 37.04 -26.00 -10.63
C ASN A 866 37.25 -27.11 -9.59
N PRO A 867 36.21 -27.90 -9.26
CA PRO A 867 36.30 -28.95 -8.24
C PRO A 867 36.92 -30.26 -8.75
N ALA A 868 37.37 -30.34 -10.00
CA ALA A 868 38.04 -31.54 -10.51
C ALA A 868 39.31 -31.87 -9.71
N ASP A 869 39.58 -33.17 -9.56
CA ASP A 869 40.76 -33.70 -8.88
C ASP A 869 40.99 -33.09 -7.49
N ASP A 870 39.91 -32.99 -6.69
CA ASP A 870 39.90 -32.37 -5.35
C ASP A 870 40.45 -30.93 -5.33
N TRP A 871 39.91 -30.09 -6.22
CA TRP A 871 40.28 -28.67 -6.33
C TRP A 871 41.76 -28.45 -6.65
N ALA A 872 42.41 -29.36 -7.38
CA ALA A 872 43.85 -29.33 -7.67
C ALA A 872 44.36 -27.94 -8.10
N ALA A 873 43.66 -27.29 -9.04
CA ALA A 873 44.06 -25.98 -9.55
C ALA A 873 44.05 -24.87 -8.47
N LEU A 874 43.14 -24.95 -7.49
CA LEU A 874 43.12 -24.02 -6.36
C LEU A 874 44.16 -24.42 -5.31
N ARG A 875 44.34 -25.71 -5.01
CA ARG A 875 45.36 -26.16 -4.04
C ARG A 875 46.79 -25.83 -4.46
N GLU A 876 47.07 -25.78 -5.76
CA GLU A 876 48.39 -25.44 -6.32
C GLU A 876 48.80 -23.96 -6.13
N VAL A 877 47.85 -23.05 -5.86
CA VAL A 877 48.18 -21.64 -5.63
C VAL A 877 48.51 -21.39 -4.16
N GLN A 878 49.30 -20.35 -3.89
CA GLN A 878 49.68 -19.99 -2.52
C GLN A 878 48.45 -19.71 -1.63
N GLY A 879 48.42 -20.33 -0.45
CA GLY A 879 47.30 -20.29 0.49
C GLY A 879 46.10 -21.18 0.11
N GLY A 880 46.05 -21.70 -1.11
CA GLY A 880 44.91 -22.46 -1.63
C GLY A 880 44.64 -23.77 -0.91
N ASP A 881 45.69 -24.52 -0.55
CA ASP A 881 45.55 -25.79 0.18
C ASP A 881 44.92 -25.62 1.57
N ALA A 882 45.33 -24.59 2.31
CA ALA A 882 44.74 -24.25 3.61
C ALA A 882 43.27 -23.80 3.47
N ILE A 883 42.97 -23.00 2.43
CA ILE A 883 41.60 -22.55 2.14
C ILE A 883 40.67 -23.74 1.86
N VAL A 884 41.06 -24.63 0.94
CA VAL A 884 40.23 -25.79 0.55
C VAL A 884 40.08 -26.75 1.74
N SER A 885 41.16 -27.00 2.48
CA SER A 885 41.11 -27.88 3.67
C SER A 885 40.18 -27.31 4.76
N GLY A 886 40.09 -25.98 4.88
CA GLY A 886 39.15 -25.30 5.77
C GLY A 886 37.67 -25.45 5.40
N TRP A 887 37.33 -26.05 4.26
CA TRP A 887 35.93 -26.29 3.86
C TRP A 887 35.35 -27.57 4.42
N ALA A 888 36.16 -28.52 4.88
CA ALA A 888 35.71 -29.87 5.26
C ALA A 888 34.59 -29.87 6.31
N GLU A 889 34.72 -29.05 7.37
CA GLU A 889 33.68 -28.93 8.40
C GLU A 889 32.38 -28.33 7.85
N ARG A 890 32.49 -27.35 6.95
CA ARG A 890 31.34 -26.71 6.32
C ARG A 890 30.61 -27.67 5.40
N ASP A 891 31.35 -28.43 4.62
CA ASP A 891 30.77 -29.37 3.66
C ASP A 891 30.04 -30.51 4.40
N ALA A 892 30.59 -30.98 5.52
CA ALA A 892 29.91 -31.93 6.40
C ALA A 892 28.64 -31.33 7.04
N ALA A 893 28.69 -30.09 7.52
CA ALA A 893 27.52 -29.40 8.09
C ALA A 893 26.42 -29.17 7.04
N LEU A 894 26.79 -28.81 5.80
CA LEU A 894 25.85 -28.64 4.68
C LEU A 894 25.15 -29.96 4.34
N ALA A 895 25.91 -31.06 4.26
CA ALA A 895 25.36 -32.40 4.01
C ALA A 895 24.40 -32.84 5.13
N ALA A 896 24.74 -32.56 6.40
CA ALA A 896 23.86 -32.85 7.53
C ALA A 896 22.57 -32.02 7.48
N TYR A 897 22.68 -30.71 7.21
CA TYR A 897 21.52 -29.83 7.11
C TYR A 897 20.58 -30.22 5.97
N ARG A 898 21.13 -30.63 4.82
CA ARG A 898 20.37 -31.09 3.66
C ARG A 898 19.39 -32.23 3.98
N LEU A 899 19.69 -33.08 4.97
CA LEU A 899 18.82 -34.19 5.39
C LEU A 899 17.49 -33.73 5.99
N HIS A 900 17.40 -32.47 6.43
CA HIS A 900 16.18 -31.88 6.98
C HIS A 900 15.24 -31.29 5.90
N LEU A 901 15.58 -31.37 4.62
CA LEU A 901 14.91 -30.66 3.53
C LEU A 901 14.44 -31.62 2.40
N PRO A 902 13.12 -31.75 2.13
CA PRO A 902 12.01 -31.33 2.96
C PRO A 902 11.88 -32.20 4.21
N GLY A 903 11.34 -31.65 5.29
CA GLY A 903 11.15 -32.34 6.56
C GLY A 903 10.10 -31.67 7.43
N PRO A 904 9.77 -32.25 8.60
CA PRO A 904 8.74 -31.71 9.50
C PRO A 904 9.06 -30.30 10.00
N ASP A 905 10.35 -29.99 10.18
CA ASP A 905 10.81 -28.67 10.67
C ASP A 905 10.99 -27.63 9.55
N THR A 906 10.78 -28.01 8.28
CA THR A 906 11.04 -27.16 7.10
C THR A 906 9.83 -27.06 6.16
N GLN A 907 8.62 -27.28 6.69
CA GLN A 907 7.39 -27.18 5.91
C GLN A 907 7.22 -25.77 5.31
N GLY A 908 6.88 -25.71 4.02
CA GLY A 908 6.71 -24.46 3.28
C GLY A 908 8.04 -23.74 2.92
N ILE A 909 9.18 -24.38 3.13
CA ILE A 909 10.50 -23.87 2.74
C ILE A 909 10.98 -24.65 1.51
N ALA A 910 11.28 -23.94 0.42
CA ALA A 910 11.81 -24.54 -0.80
C ALA A 910 13.33 -24.76 -0.69
N VAL A 911 13.80 -25.90 -1.22
CA VAL A 911 15.23 -26.28 -1.17
C VAL A 911 16.11 -25.28 -1.92
N ASP A 912 15.64 -24.80 -3.08
CA ASP A 912 16.39 -23.84 -3.90
C ASP A 912 16.47 -22.45 -3.24
N ASP A 913 15.43 -22.04 -2.50
CA ASP A 913 15.43 -20.79 -1.73
C ASP A 913 16.45 -20.83 -0.58
N VAL A 914 16.55 -21.99 0.08
CA VAL A 914 17.54 -22.25 1.13
C VAL A 914 18.95 -22.19 0.54
N LEU A 915 19.17 -22.82 -0.61
CA LEU A 915 20.48 -22.81 -1.25
C LEU A 915 20.88 -21.41 -1.70
N THR A 916 19.97 -20.66 -2.34
CA THR A 916 20.17 -19.24 -2.66
C THR A 916 20.49 -18.43 -1.42
N SER A 917 19.81 -18.71 -0.31
CA SER A 917 20.06 -18.07 0.98
C SER A 917 21.45 -18.39 1.55
N LEU A 918 21.92 -19.63 1.43
CA LEU A 918 23.26 -20.04 1.88
C LEU A 918 24.34 -19.29 1.10
N LEU A 919 24.17 -19.19 -0.22
CA LEU A 919 25.08 -18.44 -1.09
C LEU A 919 25.12 -16.96 -0.72
N HIS A 920 23.96 -16.35 -0.49
CA HIS A 920 23.88 -14.95 -0.07
C HIS A 920 24.56 -14.70 1.27
N VAL A 921 24.26 -15.53 2.28
CA VAL A 921 24.85 -15.32 3.61
C VAL A 921 26.36 -15.60 3.60
N HIS A 922 26.84 -16.56 2.80
CA HIS A 922 28.28 -16.75 2.56
C HIS A 922 28.90 -15.51 1.92
N PHE A 923 28.30 -14.98 0.85
CA PHE A 923 28.78 -13.77 0.18
C PHE A 923 28.89 -12.61 1.17
N VAL A 924 27.86 -12.39 1.98
CA VAL A 924 27.84 -11.31 2.98
C VAL A 924 28.92 -11.53 4.05
N ARG A 925 29.18 -12.76 4.49
CA ARG A 925 30.29 -13.06 5.43
C ARG A 925 31.65 -12.76 4.82
N HIS A 926 31.84 -13.11 3.55
CA HIS A 926 33.09 -12.97 2.83
C HIS A 926 33.37 -11.50 2.45
N VAL A 927 32.38 -10.79 1.89
CA VAL A 927 32.54 -9.50 1.22
C VAL A 927 31.91 -8.38 2.03
N ALA A 928 30.60 -8.19 1.89
CA ALA A 928 29.76 -7.19 2.56
C ALA A 928 28.32 -7.34 2.03
N VAL A 929 27.39 -6.56 2.57
CA VAL A 929 26.07 -6.37 1.94
C VAL A 929 26.25 -5.52 0.66
N ASN A 930 26.37 -6.18 -0.50
CA ASN A 930 26.61 -5.55 -1.81
C ASN A 930 26.02 -6.41 -2.97
N PHE A 931 24.75 -6.17 -3.31
CA PHE A 931 24.03 -6.98 -4.31
C PHE A 931 24.64 -6.96 -5.73
N PRO A 932 25.05 -5.81 -6.31
CA PRO A 932 25.68 -5.82 -7.63
C PRO A 932 26.96 -6.67 -7.70
N GLU A 933 27.76 -6.65 -6.62
CA GLU A 933 28.98 -7.44 -6.54
C GLU A 933 28.68 -8.94 -6.35
N GLU A 934 27.62 -9.27 -5.60
CA GLU A 934 27.13 -10.64 -5.43
C GLU A 934 26.74 -11.26 -6.77
N GLU A 935 25.97 -10.55 -7.59
CA GLU A 935 25.55 -11.01 -8.91
C GLU A 935 26.73 -11.24 -9.87
N VAL A 936 27.76 -10.40 -9.82
CA VAL A 936 29.00 -10.63 -10.58
C VAL A 936 29.68 -11.93 -10.15
N CYS A 937 29.75 -12.20 -8.84
CA CYS A 937 30.39 -13.41 -8.33
C CYS A 937 29.59 -14.68 -8.68
N LEU A 938 28.26 -14.62 -8.59
CA LEU A 938 27.38 -15.70 -9.03
C LEU A 938 27.56 -15.98 -10.52
N TYR A 939 27.62 -14.93 -11.36
CA TYR A 939 27.90 -15.07 -12.79
C TYR A 939 29.24 -15.78 -13.06
N LEU A 940 30.28 -15.49 -12.29
CA LEU A 940 31.58 -16.17 -12.40
C LEU A 940 31.50 -17.65 -12.00
N ALA A 941 30.76 -17.98 -10.94
CA ALA A 941 30.51 -19.37 -10.54
C ALA A 941 29.75 -20.13 -11.63
N ARG A 942 28.75 -19.50 -12.27
CA ARG A 942 28.04 -20.05 -13.42
C ARG A 942 28.97 -20.31 -14.61
N ALA A 943 29.86 -19.36 -14.92
CA ALA A 943 30.82 -19.52 -16.00
C ALA A 943 31.78 -20.70 -15.73
N ALA A 944 32.23 -20.86 -14.49
CA ALA A 944 33.03 -22.00 -14.07
C ALA A 944 32.27 -23.33 -14.23
N ALA A 945 30.99 -23.36 -13.85
CA ALA A 945 30.12 -24.52 -14.01
C ALA A 945 29.92 -24.95 -15.47
N LEU A 946 29.71 -23.98 -16.37
CA LEU A 946 29.61 -24.25 -17.80
C LEU A 946 30.94 -24.75 -18.39
N ALA A 947 32.06 -24.16 -17.99
CA ALA A 947 33.38 -24.60 -18.43
C ALA A 947 33.72 -26.02 -17.95
N TRP A 948 33.36 -26.35 -16.71
CA TRP A 948 33.49 -27.70 -16.17
C TRP A 948 32.67 -28.70 -16.97
N THR A 949 31.38 -28.41 -17.18
CA THR A 949 30.45 -29.28 -17.93
C THR A 949 30.94 -29.51 -19.36
N ALA A 950 31.49 -28.49 -20.02
CA ALA A 950 32.04 -28.61 -21.37
C ALA A 950 33.32 -29.47 -21.43
N ARG A 951 34.11 -29.53 -20.36
CA ARG A 951 35.33 -30.35 -20.29
C ARG A 951 35.02 -31.82 -19.97
N THR A 952 34.03 -32.07 -19.12
CA THR A 952 33.64 -33.43 -18.73
C THR A 952 32.83 -34.15 -19.81
N THR A 953 32.01 -33.43 -20.57
CA THR A 953 31.27 -33.97 -21.73
C THR A 953 32.13 -34.26 -22.97
N ARG A 954 33.36 -33.71 -23.04
CA ARG A 954 34.31 -33.90 -24.16
C ARG A 954 35.36 -35.00 -23.93
N ARG A 955 35.40 -35.66 -22.77
CA ARG A 955 36.25 -36.85 -22.57
C ARG A 955 35.56 -38.05 -23.25
N PRO A 956 36.18 -38.72 -24.26
CA PRO A 956 35.68 -40.01 -24.73
C PRO A 956 35.81 -41.03 -23.59
N ALA A 957 34.81 -41.91 -23.47
CA ALA A 957 34.75 -42.99 -22.49
C ALA A 957 35.93 -43.97 -22.60
#